data_AF-A0A150GNW9-F1
#
_entry.id   AF-A0A150GNW9-F1
#
_cell.length_a   1.000
_cell.length_b   1.000
_cell.length_c   1.000
_cell.angle_alpha   90.00
_cell.angle_beta   90.00
_cell.angle_gamma   90.00
#
_symmetry.space_group_name_H-M   'P 1'
#
loop_
_entity.id
_entity.type
_entity.pdbx_description
1 polymer ?
#
loop_
_entity_poly.entity_id
_entity_poly.type
_entity_poly.pdbx_seq_one_letter_code
_entity_poly.pdbx_strand_id
1 'polypeptide(L)'
;MTGGRKPKTPASKLLRETTKGPRSTYGPGAPPSTANKFIAWLQKGIAAGGEAHEVFANKPFAVLGFGSSSYPRYCAAADSMQSLLLAAGGSPALPVAKADALSHEEVTVWAWVRELMANLRAKGLVGASAVDRAVDDVEGLRPATDRFREEATIMEVKELLGDNKGDMATKQVILDVSGLPGGGLSYLAGDELAVWGENSPEVVEAVAAALGLTGDRLDGMFLLQNAAAVEDETDSGLATAPFTLPNTYRTVLTRYAALCDRPSYEAVRAMASYAPEEIRLRQLSDSYDAYEDWTSSSNVRWADLWREFPVLAGRVPAEVFFQLVPVIKSRHYSISSSSAQHPGQLHLTVSRLAYTLPSGERRAGFCSAFLASRKPGDRVGVKVLPTPGFRMPLDPTAPVIMVAAGTGIAPFKSFWEERRMRAAISKKLAEAAAKAGARNSSVEQPLGPGLLVFGCRNSAEDYLYSETITDAAAAGALSHVLTAFSREPGAPKQYVQDVVGANGAMLGPLLRDKRCHVYVCGGSAMAQEVAVAFRKVLGGDEFTALVEDSRYHEITELLDKGALALDSVDHNGSTLLHVATRAGNLPLARTLLDRGCPLNVPDATGCTPLQVAKLTGQSELSGLLESHGGKLVSLLVSSFYPLHAAVMEGDLEGLKEAIAAGANLAATDYFGLTPLHVACCAVAGGDVIKALIDAGAPLGAPTRKGLLPLQLALSLQRTEAVAVLQAAGSPLHQKTIVTAGTDADSSAAWDPNSANQLGMSVEEMKQLQILGDKFSSTLASSWVKLVGFIQGVTRKAYDDAQQK
;
A
#
# COMPACT_ATOMS: atom_id res chain seq x y z
N MET A 1 -2.81 -35.84 -42.84
CA MET A 1 -3.46 -34.74 -43.55
C MET A 1 -4.73 -34.36 -42.80
N THR A 2 -4.95 -33.05 -42.67
CA THR A 2 -6.18 -32.34 -42.25
C THR A 2 -6.84 -32.69 -40.91
N GLY A 3 -6.65 -31.80 -39.93
CA GLY A 3 -7.42 -31.69 -38.70
C GLY A 3 -7.05 -30.39 -37.99
N GLY A 4 -7.38 -29.26 -38.63
CA GLY A 4 -6.98 -27.92 -38.20
C GLY A 4 -7.51 -27.56 -36.81
N ARG A 5 -6.60 -27.37 -35.85
CA ARG A 5 -6.90 -26.61 -34.63
C ARG A 5 -7.07 -25.15 -35.03
N LYS A 6 -8.28 -24.60 -34.88
CA LYS A 6 -8.50 -23.15 -34.96
C LYS A 6 -7.60 -22.46 -33.92
N PRO A 7 -6.87 -21.39 -34.28
CA PRO A 7 -6.08 -20.64 -33.32
C PRO A 7 -7.00 -20.00 -32.28
N LYS A 8 -6.68 -20.20 -30.99
CA LYS A 8 -7.36 -19.53 -29.87
C LYS A 8 -7.28 -18.01 -30.09
N THR A 9 -8.40 -17.32 -30.06
CA THR A 9 -8.46 -15.86 -30.26
C THR A 9 -7.60 -15.12 -29.21
N PRO A 10 -6.75 -14.16 -29.61
CA PRO A 10 -5.88 -13.40 -28.69
C PRO A 10 -6.61 -12.69 -27.53
N ALA A 11 -7.88 -12.33 -27.72
CA ALA A 11 -8.69 -11.58 -26.74
C ALA A 11 -8.95 -12.34 -25.42
N SER A 12 -9.17 -13.67 -25.47
CA SER A 12 -9.43 -14.47 -24.26
C SER A 12 -8.16 -14.76 -23.45
N LYS A 13 -6.99 -14.72 -24.10
CA LYS A 13 -5.69 -14.77 -23.44
C LYS A 13 -5.37 -13.42 -22.78
N LEU A 14 -5.70 -12.31 -23.47
CA LEU A 14 -5.49 -10.94 -22.97
C LEU A 14 -6.29 -10.66 -21.69
N LEU A 15 -7.59 -11.00 -21.64
CA LEU A 15 -8.42 -10.83 -20.44
C LEU A 15 -7.97 -11.69 -19.24
N ARG A 16 -7.35 -12.84 -19.50
CA ARG A 16 -6.86 -13.77 -18.47
C ARG A 16 -5.47 -13.39 -17.93
N GLU A 17 -4.71 -12.64 -18.71
CA GLU A 17 -3.39 -12.11 -18.33
C GLU A 17 -3.50 -10.70 -17.71
N THR A 18 -4.46 -9.86 -18.13
CA THR A 18 -4.72 -8.54 -17.52
C THR A 18 -5.38 -8.61 -16.14
N THR A 19 -6.07 -9.70 -15.82
CA THR A 19 -6.72 -9.92 -14.51
C THR A 19 -5.79 -10.49 -13.44
N LYS A 20 -4.53 -10.82 -13.78
CA LYS A 20 -3.49 -11.34 -12.87
C LYS A 20 -2.44 -10.30 -12.46
N GLY A 21 -2.70 -9.00 -12.69
CA GLY A 21 -1.86 -7.92 -12.17
C GLY A 21 -1.98 -7.74 -10.64
N PRO A 22 -1.00 -7.09 -9.98
CA PRO A 22 -1.09 -6.70 -8.59
C PRO A 22 -2.30 -5.79 -8.39
N ARG A 23 -3.32 -6.30 -7.70
CA ARG A 23 -4.52 -5.51 -7.38
C ARG A 23 -4.25 -4.57 -6.20
N SER A 24 -3.58 -5.04 -5.15
CA SER A 24 -3.45 -4.27 -3.90
C SER A 24 -2.04 -3.77 -3.64
N THR A 25 -1.90 -2.77 -2.77
CA THR A 25 -0.60 -2.32 -2.24
C THR A 25 -0.42 -2.86 -0.81
N TYR A 26 0.73 -3.47 -0.53
CA TYR A 26 1.07 -4.07 0.76
C TYR A 26 2.35 -3.45 1.36
N GLY A 27 2.51 -3.53 2.68
CA GLY A 27 3.70 -3.04 3.37
C GLY A 27 4.00 -1.56 3.06
N PRO A 28 5.29 -1.17 2.87
CA PRO A 28 5.67 0.22 2.59
C PRO A 28 5.49 0.61 1.10
N GLY A 29 4.38 0.19 0.47
CA GLY A 29 4.07 0.48 -0.94
C GLY A 29 4.44 -0.62 -1.94
N ALA A 30 4.65 -1.86 -1.47
CA ALA A 30 5.04 -2.99 -2.31
C ALA A 30 3.82 -3.65 -2.99
N PRO A 31 4.01 -4.28 -4.17
CA PRO A 31 2.99 -5.15 -4.77
C PRO A 31 2.79 -6.44 -3.95
N PRO A 32 1.64 -7.14 -4.09
CA PRO A 32 1.43 -8.45 -3.50
C PRO A 32 2.48 -9.44 -3.99
N SER A 33 2.89 -10.35 -3.12
CA SER A 33 3.88 -11.39 -3.43
C SER A 33 3.51 -12.26 -4.64
N THR A 34 2.21 -12.44 -4.89
CA THR A 34 1.69 -13.15 -6.07
C THR A 34 2.03 -12.46 -7.39
N ALA A 35 2.26 -11.14 -7.38
CA ALA A 35 2.63 -10.36 -8.56
C ALA A 35 4.14 -10.30 -8.80
N ASN A 36 4.99 -10.70 -7.84
CA ASN A 36 6.45 -10.58 -7.96
C ASN A 36 7.01 -11.26 -9.21
N LYS A 37 6.49 -12.45 -9.56
CA LYS A 37 6.93 -13.17 -10.78
C LYS A 37 6.57 -12.41 -12.06
N PHE A 38 5.37 -11.83 -12.10
CA PHE A 38 4.91 -11.06 -13.24
C PHE A 38 5.69 -9.75 -13.39
N ILE A 39 5.93 -9.04 -12.27
CA ILE A 39 6.74 -7.83 -12.24
C ILE A 39 8.18 -8.12 -12.67
N ALA A 40 8.80 -9.18 -12.16
CA ALA A 40 10.15 -9.58 -12.55
C ALA A 40 10.22 -9.95 -14.03
N TRP A 41 9.21 -10.66 -14.56
CA TRP A 41 9.12 -10.98 -15.99
C TRP A 41 8.94 -9.72 -16.84
N LEU A 42 8.05 -8.78 -16.45
CA LEU A 42 7.88 -7.49 -17.12
C LEU A 42 9.21 -6.71 -17.14
N GLN A 43 9.84 -6.51 -15.98
CA GLN A 43 11.10 -5.80 -15.84
C GLN A 43 12.21 -6.42 -16.70
N LYS A 44 12.30 -7.76 -16.73
CA LYS A 44 13.26 -8.48 -17.57
C LYS A 44 12.96 -8.33 -19.06
N GLY A 45 11.68 -8.37 -19.44
CA GLY A 45 11.23 -8.29 -20.83
C GLY A 45 11.21 -6.87 -21.42
N ILE A 46 11.20 -5.83 -20.58
CA ILE A 46 11.32 -4.42 -20.99
C ILE A 46 12.75 -4.11 -21.48
N ALA A 47 13.77 -4.78 -20.93
CA ALA A 47 15.13 -4.67 -21.43
C ALA A 47 15.25 -5.37 -22.80
N ALA A 48 15.66 -4.62 -23.84
CA ALA A 48 16.06 -5.12 -25.16
C ALA A 48 14.94 -5.68 -26.09
N GLY A 49 13.73 -5.11 -26.09
CA GLY A 49 12.67 -5.55 -27.02
C GLY A 49 12.24 -7.00 -26.77
N GLY A 50 12.38 -7.47 -25.53
CA GLY A 50 12.07 -8.83 -25.13
C GLY A 50 10.58 -9.16 -25.19
N GLU A 51 10.27 -10.40 -24.83
CA GLU A 51 8.92 -11.00 -24.89
C GLU A 51 7.81 -10.11 -24.32
N ALA A 52 8.08 -9.31 -23.29
CA ALA A 52 7.09 -8.40 -22.72
C ALA A 52 6.73 -7.24 -23.67
N HIS A 53 7.71 -6.66 -24.37
CA HIS A 53 7.45 -5.61 -25.35
C HIS A 53 6.65 -6.15 -26.54
N GLU A 54 7.01 -7.33 -27.05
CA GLU A 54 6.25 -8.00 -28.11
C GLU A 54 4.81 -8.32 -27.68
N VAL A 55 4.61 -8.70 -26.41
CA VAL A 55 3.30 -9.03 -25.87
C VAL A 55 2.43 -7.78 -25.69
N PHE A 56 2.98 -6.66 -25.22
CA PHE A 56 2.19 -5.48 -24.85
C PHE A 56 2.19 -4.36 -25.89
N ALA A 57 3.08 -4.38 -26.90
CA ALA A 57 3.13 -3.37 -27.95
C ALA A 57 1.74 -3.09 -28.54
N ASN A 58 1.29 -1.84 -28.42
CA ASN A 58 0.01 -1.32 -28.90
C ASN A 58 -1.24 -2.00 -28.32
N LYS A 59 -1.10 -2.80 -27.24
CA LYS A 59 -2.24 -3.46 -26.61
C LYS A 59 -2.86 -2.56 -25.53
N PRO A 60 -4.20 -2.42 -25.53
CA PRO A 60 -4.88 -1.66 -24.50
C PRO A 60 -4.75 -2.37 -23.15
N PHE A 61 -4.44 -1.62 -22.09
CA PHE A 61 -4.44 -2.10 -20.71
C PHE A 61 -5.17 -1.11 -19.79
N ALA A 62 -5.67 -1.56 -18.65
CA ALA A 62 -6.26 -0.70 -17.64
C ALA A 62 -5.84 -1.21 -16.25
N VAL A 63 -5.62 -0.29 -15.30
CA VAL A 63 -5.12 -0.62 -13.96
C VAL A 63 -6.06 -0.04 -12.91
N LEU A 64 -6.49 -0.88 -11.97
CA LEU A 64 -7.25 -0.51 -10.79
C LEU A 64 -6.41 -0.89 -9.56
N GLY A 65 -6.02 0.12 -8.79
CA GLY A 65 -5.26 -0.04 -7.55
C GLY A 65 -6.18 -0.14 -6.35
N PHE A 66 -5.88 -1.08 -5.46
CA PHE A 66 -6.49 -1.21 -4.15
C PHE A 66 -5.47 -0.80 -3.09
N GLY A 67 -5.86 0.09 -2.19
CA GLY A 67 -4.98 0.59 -1.14
C GLY A 67 -5.78 1.22 -0.01
N SER A 68 -5.07 1.85 0.93
CA SER A 68 -5.70 2.59 2.02
C SER A 68 -5.01 3.94 2.17
N SER A 69 -5.79 5.02 2.19
CA SER A 69 -5.26 6.38 2.31
C SER A 69 -4.56 6.65 3.64
N SER A 70 -4.74 5.78 4.64
CA SER A 70 -3.95 5.80 5.89
C SER A 70 -2.48 5.41 5.74
N TYR A 71 -2.07 4.88 4.59
CA TYR A 71 -0.67 4.55 4.32
C TYR A 71 -0.03 5.63 3.44
N PRO A 72 1.24 6.04 3.71
CA PRO A 72 1.89 7.12 2.96
C PRO A 72 2.00 6.86 1.46
N ARG A 73 2.15 5.59 1.07
CA ARG A 73 2.27 5.15 -0.33
C ARG A 73 0.94 4.59 -0.84
N TYR A 74 -0.10 5.42 -0.84
CA TYR A 74 -1.45 5.06 -1.25
C TYR A 74 -1.49 4.55 -2.70
N CYS A 75 -1.88 3.28 -2.87
CA CYS A 75 -1.96 2.57 -4.17
C CYS A 75 -0.65 2.55 -4.99
N ALA A 76 0.52 2.68 -4.36
CA ALA A 76 1.79 2.77 -5.08
C ALA A 76 2.12 1.58 -6.00
N ALA A 77 1.59 0.38 -5.69
CA ALA A 77 1.76 -0.79 -6.55
C ALA A 77 1.06 -0.62 -7.90
N ALA A 78 -0.09 0.08 -7.93
CA ALA A 78 -0.83 0.34 -9.14
C ALA A 78 -0.10 1.35 -10.04
N ASP A 79 0.43 2.42 -9.44
CA ASP A 79 1.25 3.40 -10.15
C ASP A 79 2.52 2.75 -10.75
N SER A 80 3.16 1.88 -9.97
CA SER A 80 4.32 1.10 -10.42
C SER A 80 3.97 0.15 -11.57
N MET A 81 2.81 -0.53 -11.50
CA MET A 81 2.35 -1.43 -12.54
C MET A 81 1.99 -0.71 -13.83
N GLN A 82 1.30 0.43 -13.75
CA GLN A 82 1.05 1.29 -14.92
C GLN A 82 2.37 1.67 -15.59
N SER A 83 3.35 2.11 -14.81
CA SER A 83 4.67 2.50 -15.32
C SER A 83 5.37 1.35 -16.06
N LEU A 84 5.30 0.13 -15.52
CA LEU A 84 5.88 -1.06 -16.17
C LEU A 84 5.15 -1.44 -17.46
N LEU A 85 3.82 -1.37 -17.50
CA LEU A 85 3.04 -1.71 -18.71
C LEU A 85 3.24 -0.68 -19.82
N LEU A 86 3.38 0.60 -19.48
CA LEU A 86 3.77 1.66 -20.42
C LEU A 86 5.17 1.40 -20.98
N ALA A 87 6.13 1.07 -20.11
CA ALA A 87 7.49 0.73 -20.54
C ALA A 87 7.55 -0.53 -21.42
N ALA A 88 6.59 -1.44 -21.27
CA ALA A 88 6.40 -2.60 -22.15
C ALA A 88 5.68 -2.26 -23.47
N GLY A 89 5.39 -1.00 -23.79
CA GLY A 89 4.75 -0.58 -25.04
C GLY A 89 3.22 -0.72 -25.05
N GLY A 90 2.60 -0.96 -23.90
CA GLY A 90 1.14 -0.96 -23.75
C GLY A 90 0.53 0.44 -23.87
N SER A 91 -0.74 0.51 -24.26
CA SER A 91 -1.51 1.74 -24.31
C SER A 91 -2.59 1.75 -23.22
N PRO A 92 -2.69 2.80 -22.37
CA PRO A 92 -3.71 2.85 -21.34
C PRO A 92 -5.09 3.07 -21.97
N ALA A 93 -6.03 2.20 -21.63
CA ALA A 93 -7.44 2.30 -22.02
C ALA A 93 -8.24 3.21 -21.06
N LEU A 94 -7.77 3.34 -19.82
CA LEU A 94 -8.32 4.20 -18.77
C LEU A 94 -7.18 4.75 -17.89
N PRO A 95 -7.38 5.89 -17.22
CA PRO A 95 -6.55 6.30 -16.09
C PRO A 95 -6.50 5.24 -14.99
N VAL A 96 -5.44 5.25 -14.19
CA VAL A 96 -5.38 4.43 -12.97
C VAL A 96 -6.48 4.91 -12.02
N ALA A 97 -7.38 4.01 -11.65
CA ALA A 97 -8.29 4.23 -10.53
C ALA A 97 -7.65 3.72 -9.24
N LYS A 98 -7.94 4.39 -8.12
CA LYS A 98 -7.43 4.05 -6.79
C LYS A 98 -8.61 3.86 -5.84
N ALA A 99 -8.91 2.62 -5.48
CA ALA A 99 -9.95 2.26 -4.54
C ALA A 99 -9.39 2.30 -3.11
N ASP A 100 -10.05 3.09 -2.25
CA ASP A 100 -9.65 3.29 -0.85
C ASP A 100 -10.42 2.33 0.07
N ALA A 101 -9.69 1.44 0.73
CA ALA A 101 -10.26 0.51 1.71
C ALA A 101 -10.93 1.21 2.91
N LEU A 102 -10.68 2.51 3.11
CA LEU A 102 -11.35 3.30 4.15
C LEU A 102 -12.68 3.91 3.70
N SER A 103 -12.91 4.09 2.39
CA SER A 103 -14.13 4.72 1.91
C SER A 103 -14.41 4.46 0.43
N HIS A 104 -15.66 4.17 0.09
CA HIS A 104 -16.16 4.11 -1.29
C HIS A 104 -15.37 3.16 -2.23
N GLU A 105 -14.74 2.11 -1.70
CA GLU A 105 -13.95 1.13 -2.45
C GLU A 105 -14.79 0.49 -3.57
N GLU A 106 -15.97 -0.05 -3.22
CA GLU A 106 -16.87 -0.74 -4.16
C GLU A 106 -17.44 0.22 -5.23
N VAL A 107 -17.80 1.45 -4.86
CA VAL A 107 -18.27 2.47 -5.83
C VAL A 107 -17.18 2.78 -6.84
N THR A 108 -15.96 2.97 -6.36
CA THR A 108 -14.80 3.28 -7.21
C THR A 108 -14.56 2.14 -8.21
N VAL A 109 -14.60 0.88 -7.73
CA VAL A 109 -14.45 -0.32 -8.56
C VAL A 109 -15.52 -0.35 -9.64
N TRP A 110 -16.80 -0.20 -9.28
CA TRP A 110 -17.91 -0.36 -10.24
C TRP A 110 -18.08 0.83 -11.18
N ALA A 111 -17.76 2.05 -10.75
CA ALA A 111 -17.65 3.20 -11.66
C ALA A 111 -16.58 2.94 -12.72
N TRP A 112 -15.40 2.49 -12.30
CA TRP A 112 -14.30 2.16 -13.20
C TRP A 112 -14.63 0.99 -14.15
N VAL A 113 -15.28 -0.07 -13.66
CA VAL A 113 -15.71 -1.20 -14.51
C VAL A 113 -16.72 -0.74 -15.57
N ARG A 114 -17.71 0.09 -15.20
CA ARG A 114 -18.70 0.62 -16.15
C ARG A 114 -18.02 1.47 -17.24
N GLU A 115 -17.09 2.33 -16.85
CA GLU A 115 -16.33 3.15 -17.78
C GLU A 115 -15.42 2.32 -18.69
N LEU A 116 -14.78 1.27 -18.14
CA LEU A 116 -13.97 0.35 -18.92
C LEU A 116 -14.81 -0.36 -19.98
N MET A 117 -15.96 -0.91 -19.58
CA MET A 117 -16.85 -1.61 -20.50
C MET A 117 -17.44 -0.68 -21.55
N ALA A 118 -17.79 0.57 -21.19
CA ALA A 118 -18.22 1.58 -22.16
C ALA A 118 -17.12 1.87 -23.19
N ASN A 119 -15.87 2.05 -22.75
CA ASN A 119 -14.73 2.27 -23.64
C ASN A 119 -14.41 1.07 -24.54
N LEU A 120 -14.47 -0.14 -24.00
CA LEU A 120 -14.25 -1.35 -24.79
C LEU A 120 -15.37 -1.57 -25.81
N ARG A 121 -16.63 -1.25 -25.47
CA ARG A 121 -17.77 -1.25 -26.41
C ARG A 121 -17.60 -0.21 -27.51
N ALA A 122 -17.22 1.02 -27.17
CA ALA A 122 -16.97 2.09 -28.14
C ALA A 122 -15.86 1.71 -29.15
N LYS A 123 -14.89 0.90 -28.71
CA LYS A 123 -13.81 0.36 -29.55
C LYS A 123 -14.19 -0.93 -30.32
N GLY A 124 -15.44 -1.39 -30.21
CA GLY A 124 -15.91 -2.62 -30.86
C GLY A 124 -15.26 -3.91 -30.32
N LEU A 125 -14.61 -3.85 -29.16
CA LEU A 125 -13.89 -4.98 -28.55
C LEU A 125 -14.82 -5.90 -27.74
N VAL A 126 -16.03 -5.44 -27.41
CA VAL A 126 -17.06 -6.22 -26.69
C VAL A 126 -18.45 -5.91 -27.25
N GLY A 127 -19.30 -6.93 -27.39
CA GLY A 127 -20.67 -6.79 -27.87
C GLY A 127 -21.62 -6.13 -26.86
N ALA A 128 -22.78 -5.68 -27.34
CA ALA A 128 -23.79 -4.96 -26.54
C ALA A 128 -24.25 -5.74 -25.28
N SER A 129 -24.37 -7.07 -25.35
CA SER A 129 -24.88 -7.89 -24.24
C SER A 129 -23.86 -8.22 -23.14
N ALA A 130 -22.64 -7.68 -23.18
CA ALA A 130 -21.56 -8.10 -22.28
C ALA A 130 -21.67 -7.55 -20.84
N VAL A 131 -22.54 -6.57 -20.57
CA VAL A 131 -22.70 -5.97 -19.22
C VAL A 131 -24.08 -6.25 -18.62
N ASP A 132 -25.10 -6.57 -19.44
CA ASP A 132 -26.47 -6.79 -18.96
C ASP A 132 -26.76 -8.25 -18.53
N ARG A 133 -25.73 -9.12 -18.53
CA ARG A 133 -25.79 -10.45 -17.90
C ARG A 133 -24.89 -10.53 -16.67
N ALA A 134 -24.96 -9.52 -15.80
CA ALA A 134 -24.17 -9.48 -14.57
C ALA A 134 -24.90 -10.04 -13.33
N VAL A 135 -26.18 -10.42 -13.43
CA VAL A 135 -26.91 -11.06 -12.31
C VAL A 135 -27.82 -12.22 -12.74
N ASP A 136 -28.14 -12.36 -14.03
CA ASP A 136 -28.95 -13.48 -14.51
C ASP A 136 -28.08 -14.48 -15.31
N ASP A 137 -28.07 -15.73 -14.84
CA ASP A 137 -27.31 -16.90 -15.31
C ASP A 137 -25.82 -16.95 -14.93
N VAL A 138 -25.54 -17.40 -13.70
CA VAL A 138 -24.22 -17.88 -13.28
C VAL A 138 -24.33 -19.32 -12.76
N GLU A 139 -23.92 -20.30 -13.57
CA GLU A 139 -23.59 -21.64 -13.10
C GLU A 139 -22.28 -22.13 -13.72
N GLY A 140 -21.38 -22.64 -12.88
CA GLY A 140 -20.25 -23.46 -13.30
C GLY A 140 -18.91 -23.14 -12.66
N LEU A 141 -18.43 -24.06 -11.83
CA LEU A 141 -17.29 -23.85 -10.94
C LEU A 141 -16.37 -25.10 -10.91
N ARG A 142 -15.09 -24.98 -11.27
CA ARG A 142 -14.06 -26.05 -11.12
C ARG A 142 -13.53 -26.08 -9.67
N PRO A 143 -13.27 -27.23 -9.02
CA PRO A 143 -12.80 -27.25 -7.62
C PRO A 143 -11.59 -26.31 -7.38
N ALA A 144 -11.71 -25.34 -6.46
CA ALA A 144 -10.50 -24.67 -5.96
C ALA A 144 -9.68 -25.71 -5.22
N THR A 145 -8.41 -25.89 -5.58
CA THR A 145 -7.55 -26.83 -4.87
C THR A 145 -7.18 -26.25 -3.50
N ASP A 146 -7.40 -27.02 -2.43
CA ASP A 146 -6.98 -26.70 -1.04
C ASP A 146 -5.45 -26.81 -0.87
N ARG A 147 -4.69 -26.25 -1.80
CA ARG A 147 -3.27 -26.55 -2.01
C ARG A 147 -2.32 -26.01 -0.94
N PHE A 148 -2.82 -25.31 0.07
CA PHE A 148 -1.97 -24.43 0.90
C PHE A 148 -2.26 -24.43 2.40
N ARG A 149 -3.16 -25.28 2.91
CA ARG A 149 -3.48 -25.34 4.35
C ARG A 149 -2.76 -26.52 4.99
N GLU A 150 -1.65 -26.23 5.67
CA GLU A 150 -1.06 -27.18 6.61
C GLU A 150 -1.82 -27.06 7.95
N GLU A 151 -2.04 -28.16 8.66
CA GLU A 151 -2.75 -28.13 9.94
C GLU A 151 -1.78 -28.31 11.11
N ALA A 152 -1.47 -27.20 11.80
CA ALA A 152 -0.69 -27.23 13.03
C ALA A 152 -1.57 -27.56 14.23
N THR A 153 -0.98 -28.14 15.27
CA THR A 153 -1.69 -28.49 16.50
C THR A 153 -1.42 -27.44 17.57
N ILE A 154 -2.45 -26.98 18.27
CA ILE A 154 -2.33 -26.08 19.42
C ILE A 154 -1.70 -26.85 20.57
N MET A 155 -0.56 -26.38 21.07
CA MET A 155 0.09 -26.92 22.27
C MET A 155 -0.43 -26.21 23.52
N GLU A 156 -0.49 -24.89 23.47
CA GLU A 156 -0.83 -24.06 24.62
C GLU A 156 -1.41 -22.72 24.16
N VAL A 157 -2.36 -22.19 24.94
CA VAL A 157 -2.87 -20.83 24.81
C VAL A 157 -2.74 -20.15 26.18
N LYS A 158 -1.68 -19.36 26.36
CA LYS A 158 -1.31 -18.72 27.62
C LYS A 158 -1.76 -17.26 27.65
N GLU A 159 -2.39 -16.83 28.73
CA GLU A 159 -2.71 -15.40 28.93
C GLU A 159 -1.42 -14.62 29.24
N LEU A 160 -1.21 -13.47 28.58
CA LEU A 160 -0.05 -12.59 28.82
C LEU A 160 -0.39 -11.40 29.72
N LEU A 161 -1.67 -11.17 29.99
CA LEU A 161 -2.18 -10.09 30.83
C LEU A 161 -2.81 -10.66 32.10
N GLY A 162 -2.80 -9.91 33.21
CA GLY A 162 -3.39 -10.38 34.48
C GLY A 162 -4.89 -10.68 34.39
N ASP A 163 -5.38 -11.54 35.30
CA ASP A 163 -6.70 -12.20 35.29
C ASP A 163 -7.95 -11.29 35.22
N ASN A 164 -7.80 -9.96 35.32
CA ASN A 164 -8.91 -9.00 35.53
C ASN A 164 -9.34 -8.17 34.31
N LYS A 165 -9.05 -8.60 33.07
CA LYS A 165 -9.18 -7.70 31.90
C LYS A 165 -10.19 -8.05 30.80
N GLY A 166 -11.11 -8.99 31.06
CA GLY A 166 -12.31 -9.19 30.22
C GLY A 166 -12.03 -9.20 28.70
N ASP A 167 -12.52 -8.18 27.99
CA ASP A 167 -12.57 -8.10 26.53
C ASP A 167 -11.24 -7.67 25.85
N MET A 168 -10.16 -7.37 26.58
CA MET A 168 -8.83 -7.00 26.02
C MET A 168 -7.71 -8.01 26.33
N ALA A 169 -8.06 -9.30 26.44
CA ALA A 169 -7.12 -10.39 26.65
C ALA A 169 -6.08 -10.49 25.52
N THR A 170 -4.79 -10.50 25.86
CA THR A 170 -3.71 -10.78 24.89
C THR A 170 -3.08 -12.09 25.27
N LYS A 171 -3.08 -13.03 24.34
CA LYS A 171 -2.64 -14.41 24.57
C LYS A 171 -1.42 -14.76 23.74
N GLN A 172 -0.58 -15.61 24.28
CA GLN A 172 0.42 -16.35 23.52
C GLN A 172 -0.20 -17.67 23.06
N VAL A 173 -0.18 -17.92 21.75
CA VAL A 173 -0.61 -19.19 21.16
C VAL A 173 0.63 -19.94 20.72
N ILE A 174 0.81 -21.16 21.21
CA ILE A 174 1.94 -22.04 20.88
C ILE A 174 1.43 -23.17 20.00
N LEU A 175 2.05 -23.32 18.83
CA LEU A 175 1.73 -24.33 17.83
C LEU A 175 2.86 -25.34 17.74
N ASP A 176 2.50 -26.63 17.71
CA ASP A 176 3.38 -27.71 17.27
C ASP A 176 3.33 -27.76 15.75
N VAL A 177 4.51 -27.58 15.15
CA VAL A 177 4.72 -27.64 13.70
C VAL A 177 5.66 -28.77 13.31
N SER A 178 6.08 -29.63 14.24
CA SER A 178 7.03 -30.73 14.00
C SER A 178 6.43 -31.89 13.20
N GLY A 179 5.12 -32.14 13.36
CA GLY A 179 4.38 -33.23 12.71
C GLY A 179 3.90 -32.95 11.28
N LEU A 180 4.28 -31.81 10.68
CA LEU A 180 3.81 -31.42 9.34
C LEU A 180 4.63 -32.10 8.22
N PRO A 181 4.00 -32.41 7.06
CA PRO A 181 4.67 -33.11 5.95
C PRO A 181 5.95 -32.41 5.50
N GLY A 182 7.03 -33.16 5.30
CA GLY A 182 8.34 -32.60 4.93
C GLY A 182 9.28 -32.27 6.10
N GLY A 183 8.95 -32.70 7.32
CA GLY A 183 9.80 -32.51 8.51
C GLY A 183 9.44 -31.27 9.34
N GLY A 184 8.23 -30.73 9.16
CA GLY A 184 7.70 -29.57 9.86
C GLY A 184 7.73 -28.26 9.07
N LEU A 185 7.14 -27.20 9.62
CA LEU A 185 7.23 -25.85 9.04
C LEU A 185 8.57 -25.19 9.36
N SER A 186 9.34 -24.87 8.33
CA SER A 186 10.54 -24.03 8.46
C SER A 186 10.15 -22.55 8.49
N TYR A 187 10.69 -21.81 9.46
CA TYR A 187 10.53 -20.37 9.57
C TYR A 187 11.77 -19.73 10.21
N LEU A 188 11.95 -18.43 9.94
CA LEU A 188 12.98 -17.58 10.54
C LEU A 188 12.35 -16.52 11.44
N ALA A 189 13.13 -16.00 12.38
CA ALA A 189 12.69 -14.87 13.20
C ALA A 189 12.29 -13.68 12.30
N GLY A 190 11.16 -13.05 12.61
CA GLY A 190 10.57 -11.99 11.80
C GLY A 190 9.66 -12.45 10.66
N ASP A 191 9.47 -13.75 10.45
CA ASP A 191 8.43 -14.26 9.57
C ASP A 191 7.00 -14.04 10.10
N GLU A 192 6.05 -14.15 9.19
CA GLU A 192 4.62 -14.14 9.52
C GLU A 192 4.03 -15.54 9.36
N LEU A 193 2.96 -15.80 10.11
CA LEU A 193 2.10 -16.96 9.95
C LEU A 193 0.73 -16.49 9.45
N ALA A 194 0.34 -16.96 8.27
CA ALA A 194 -1.04 -16.90 7.82
C ALA A 194 -1.85 -17.97 8.56
N VAL A 195 -2.95 -17.53 9.19
CA VAL A 195 -3.88 -18.40 9.92
C VAL A 195 -5.27 -18.31 9.29
N TRP A 196 -5.89 -19.46 9.02
CA TRP A 196 -7.29 -19.53 8.60
C TRP A 196 -8.17 -19.82 9.82
N GLY A 197 -9.01 -18.84 10.17
CA GLY A 197 -10.05 -19.03 11.20
C GLY A 197 -11.24 -19.80 10.66
N GLU A 198 -12.05 -20.32 11.58
CA GLU A 198 -13.29 -21.03 11.28
C GLU A 198 -14.49 -20.34 11.94
N ASN A 199 -15.66 -20.41 11.29
CA ASN A 199 -16.90 -19.95 11.91
C ASN A 199 -17.28 -20.85 13.09
N SER A 200 -17.89 -20.25 14.12
CA SER A 200 -18.35 -21.03 15.26
C SER A 200 -19.53 -21.92 14.89
N PRO A 201 -19.71 -23.08 15.55
CA PRO A 201 -20.83 -23.97 15.28
C PRO A 201 -22.18 -23.26 15.34
N GLU A 202 -22.35 -22.32 16.27
CA GLU A 202 -23.60 -21.57 16.45
C GLU A 202 -23.93 -20.70 15.23
N VAL A 203 -22.93 -20.02 14.66
CA VAL A 203 -23.10 -19.21 13.44
C VAL A 203 -23.39 -20.10 12.23
N VAL A 204 -22.70 -21.24 12.14
CA VAL A 204 -22.91 -22.21 11.04
C VAL A 204 -24.33 -22.75 11.07
N GLU A 205 -24.82 -23.19 12.23
CA GLU A 205 -26.18 -23.71 12.37
C GLU A 205 -27.25 -22.63 12.09
N ALA A 206 -27.04 -21.40 12.56
CA ALA A 206 -27.99 -20.31 12.31
C ALA A 206 -28.12 -19.98 10.81
N VAL A 207 -26.99 -19.87 10.10
CA VAL A 207 -27.00 -19.60 8.64
C VAL A 207 -27.52 -20.81 7.86
N ALA A 208 -27.14 -22.03 8.26
CA ALA A 208 -27.64 -23.25 7.64
C ALA A 208 -29.17 -23.36 7.74
N ALA A 209 -29.73 -23.10 8.92
CA ALA A 209 -31.18 -23.07 9.13
C ALA A 209 -31.86 -22.02 8.24
N ALA A 210 -31.28 -20.83 8.11
CA ALA A 210 -31.81 -19.77 7.27
C ALA A 210 -31.81 -20.11 5.76
N LEU A 211 -30.87 -20.95 5.33
CA LEU A 211 -30.76 -21.49 3.97
C LEU A 211 -31.61 -22.77 3.76
N GLY A 212 -32.33 -23.24 4.78
CA GLY A 212 -33.09 -24.50 4.71
C GLY A 212 -32.22 -25.76 4.66
N LEU A 213 -30.98 -25.67 5.18
CA LEU A 213 -30.02 -26.76 5.29
C LEU A 213 -30.01 -27.27 6.75
N THR A 214 -30.79 -28.30 7.06
CA THR A 214 -30.86 -28.87 8.42
C THR A 214 -30.67 -30.39 8.40
N GLY A 215 -30.21 -30.94 9.53
CA GLY A 215 -29.99 -32.39 9.71
C GLY A 215 -29.06 -32.97 8.64
N ASP A 216 -29.43 -34.12 8.08
CA ASP A 216 -28.65 -34.84 7.08
C ASP A 216 -28.34 -34.03 5.82
N ARG A 217 -29.14 -32.99 5.50
CA ARG A 217 -28.85 -32.11 4.36
C ARG A 217 -27.62 -31.25 4.60
N LEU A 218 -27.36 -30.80 5.83
CA LEU A 218 -26.21 -29.96 6.18
C LEU A 218 -24.88 -30.75 6.09
N ASP A 219 -24.94 -32.03 6.47
CA ASP A 219 -23.83 -32.98 6.40
C ASP A 219 -23.74 -33.72 5.07
N GLY A 220 -24.72 -33.51 4.18
CA GLY A 220 -24.75 -34.07 2.83
C GLY A 220 -23.64 -33.49 1.95
N MET A 221 -23.01 -34.37 1.18
CA MET A 221 -22.07 -33.95 0.14
C MET A 221 -22.82 -33.30 -1.00
N PHE A 222 -22.29 -32.18 -1.51
CA PHE A 222 -22.80 -31.53 -2.70
C PHE A 222 -21.67 -31.25 -3.70
N LEU A 223 -22.09 -31.11 -4.95
CA LEU A 223 -21.28 -30.68 -6.08
C LEU A 223 -21.95 -29.45 -6.67
N LEU A 224 -21.16 -28.45 -7.04
CA LEU A 224 -21.61 -27.39 -7.93
C LEU A 224 -21.13 -27.76 -9.33
N GLN A 225 -22.05 -28.15 -10.22
CA GLN A 225 -21.76 -28.49 -11.62
C GLN A 225 -22.15 -27.34 -12.56
N ASN A 226 -21.56 -27.31 -13.76
CA ASN A 226 -21.89 -26.32 -14.78
C ASN A 226 -22.94 -26.88 -15.76
N ALA A 227 -24.03 -26.16 -16.01
CA ALA A 227 -24.99 -26.47 -17.07
C ALA A 227 -24.42 -26.32 -18.51
N ALA A 228 -23.49 -25.40 -18.75
CA ALA A 228 -22.86 -25.14 -20.07
C ALA A 228 -21.77 -26.14 -20.47
N ALA A 229 -21.49 -27.16 -19.65
CA ALA A 229 -20.51 -28.20 -19.97
C ALA A 229 -21.08 -29.34 -20.84
N VAL A 230 -22.34 -29.25 -21.27
CA VAL A 230 -23.00 -30.31 -22.05
C VAL A 230 -22.73 -30.19 -23.56
N GLU A 231 -22.24 -29.05 -24.07
CA GLU A 231 -22.19 -28.84 -25.54
C GLU A 231 -20.81 -28.62 -26.19
N ASP A 232 -19.70 -28.49 -25.45
CA ASP A 232 -18.39 -28.40 -26.13
C ASP A 232 -17.21 -28.89 -25.26
N GLU A 233 -16.57 -29.98 -25.68
CA GLU A 233 -15.35 -30.57 -25.09
C GLU A 233 -14.09 -29.69 -25.25
N THR A 234 -14.23 -28.44 -25.65
CA THR A 234 -13.08 -27.53 -25.74
C THR A 234 -12.98 -26.70 -24.47
N ASP A 235 -11.82 -26.81 -23.81
CA ASP A 235 -11.35 -26.15 -22.59
C ASP A 235 -11.60 -24.61 -22.58
N SER A 236 -12.87 -24.23 -22.47
CA SER A 236 -13.34 -22.88 -22.22
C SER A 236 -13.03 -22.54 -20.76
N GLY A 237 -12.61 -21.30 -20.52
CA GLY A 237 -12.10 -20.82 -19.24
C GLY A 237 -13.14 -20.75 -18.12
N LEU A 238 -13.62 -21.91 -17.69
CA LEU A 238 -14.55 -22.13 -16.58
C LEU A 238 -14.08 -21.42 -15.30
N ALA A 239 -15.00 -20.73 -14.63
CA ALA A 239 -14.78 -20.16 -13.31
C ALA A 239 -14.38 -21.27 -12.32
N THR A 240 -13.49 -20.97 -11.38
CA THR A 240 -13.11 -21.89 -10.31
C THR A 240 -14.08 -21.72 -9.15
N ALA A 241 -14.64 -22.82 -8.66
CA ALA A 241 -15.34 -22.93 -7.39
C ALA A 241 -14.62 -22.14 -6.30
N PRO A 242 -15.34 -21.38 -5.48
CA PRO A 242 -14.70 -20.63 -4.39
C PRO A 242 -14.04 -21.57 -3.37
N PHE A 243 -14.38 -22.86 -3.37
CA PHE A 243 -13.85 -23.87 -2.46
C PHE A 243 -13.68 -25.24 -3.15
N THR A 244 -13.04 -26.19 -2.46
CA THR A 244 -12.90 -27.58 -2.92
C THR A 244 -14.26 -28.24 -3.01
N LEU A 245 -14.46 -29.03 -4.07
CA LEU A 245 -15.66 -29.85 -4.32
C LEU A 245 -15.23 -31.28 -4.71
N PRO A 246 -16.02 -32.32 -4.39
CA PRO A 246 -17.24 -32.28 -3.58
C PRO A 246 -16.94 -31.93 -2.12
N ASN A 247 -17.92 -31.35 -1.43
CA ASN A 247 -17.79 -30.98 -0.01
C ASN A 247 -19.14 -31.05 0.70
N THR A 248 -19.15 -30.98 2.03
CA THR A 248 -20.40 -30.84 2.80
C THR A 248 -20.76 -29.39 2.99
N TYR A 249 -22.05 -29.07 3.07
CA TYR A 249 -22.51 -27.70 3.35
C TYR A 249 -21.94 -27.19 4.68
N ARG A 250 -21.88 -28.06 5.69
CA ARG A 250 -21.25 -27.76 6.98
C ARG A 250 -19.81 -27.29 6.80
N THR A 251 -19.00 -28.07 6.09
CA THR A 251 -17.58 -27.75 5.91
C THR A 251 -17.41 -26.44 5.15
N VAL A 252 -18.24 -26.18 4.15
CA VAL A 252 -18.23 -24.91 3.40
C VAL A 252 -18.56 -23.73 4.30
N LEU A 253 -19.65 -23.82 5.08
CA LEU A 253 -20.03 -22.78 6.03
C LEU A 253 -18.99 -22.60 7.15
N THR A 254 -18.33 -23.67 7.60
CA THR A 254 -17.31 -23.60 8.67
C THR A 254 -15.98 -23.02 8.18
N ARG A 255 -15.45 -23.52 7.06
CA ARG A 255 -14.04 -23.32 6.64
C ARG A 255 -13.84 -22.41 5.44
N TYR A 256 -14.92 -22.06 4.73
CA TYR A 256 -14.81 -21.34 3.47
C TYR A 256 -15.68 -20.08 3.43
N ALA A 257 -16.91 -20.08 3.91
CA ALA A 257 -17.79 -18.92 3.84
C ALA A 257 -17.39 -17.83 4.85
N ALA A 258 -17.11 -16.61 4.40
CA ALA A 258 -16.74 -15.49 5.25
C ALA A 258 -17.96 -14.84 5.93
N LEU A 259 -18.67 -15.62 6.76
CA LEU A 259 -19.92 -15.24 7.43
C LEU A 259 -19.77 -14.05 8.38
N CYS A 260 -18.55 -13.78 8.83
CA CYS A 260 -18.24 -12.66 9.72
C CYS A 260 -17.78 -11.38 9.00
N ASP A 261 -17.70 -11.41 7.66
CA ASP A 261 -17.36 -10.23 6.86
C ASP A 261 -18.65 -9.45 6.49
N ARG A 262 -18.49 -8.19 6.07
CA ARG A 262 -19.57 -7.32 5.59
C ARG A 262 -20.15 -7.89 4.27
N PRO A 263 -21.48 -7.97 4.10
CA PRO A 263 -22.08 -8.30 2.81
C PRO A 263 -21.80 -7.19 1.81
N SER A 264 -21.28 -7.52 0.61
CA SER A 264 -21.00 -6.54 -0.45
C SER A 264 -22.28 -5.92 -1.00
N TYR A 265 -22.20 -4.73 -1.60
CA TYR A 265 -23.35 -4.06 -2.19
C TYR A 265 -24.06 -4.93 -3.24
N GLU A 266 -23.29 -5.59 -4.13
CA GLU A 266 -23.85 -6.48 -5.15
C GLU A 266 -24.56 -7.71 -4.56
N ALA A 267 -24.05 -8.24 -3.45
CA ALA A 267 -24.75 -9.29 -2.73
C ALA A 267 -26.10 -8.80 -2.18
N VAL A 268 -26.15 -7.61 -1.58
CA VAL A 268 -27.41 -7.02 -1.09
C VAL A 268 -28.40 -6.82 -2.24
N ARG A 269 -27.94 -6.35 -3.40
CA ARG A 269 -28.76 -6.21 -4.61
C ARG A 269 -29.30 -7.55 -5.11
N ALA A 270 -28.45 -8.56 -5.20
CA ALA A 270 -28.87 -9.90 -5.60
C ALA A 270 -29.91 -10.48 -4.62
N MET A 271 -29.69 -10.32 -3.31
CA MET A 271 -30.63 -10.79 -2.29
C MET A 271 -31.97 -10.06 -2.32
N ALA A 272 -32.00 -8.77 -2.66
CA ALA A 272 -33.24 -7.99 -2.78
C ALA A 272 -34.22 -8.57 -3.82
N SER A 273 -33.72 -9.24 -4.85
CA SER A 273 -34.56 -9.90 -5.86
C SER A 273 -35.42 -11.06 -5.31
N TYR A 274 -35.00 -11.67 -4.18
CA TYR A 274 -35.72 -12.76 -3.51
C TYR A 274 -36.77 -12.28 -2.50
N ALA A 275 -36.79 -10.98 -2.19
CA ALA A 275 -37.80 -10.35 -1.35
C ALA A 275 -38.15 -8.97 -1.91
N PRO A 276 -38.73 -8.90 -3.13
CA PRO A 276 -39.02 -7.63 -3.76
C PRO A 276 -39.98 -6.78 -2.93
N GLU A 277 -40.82 -7.37 -2.09
CA GLU A 277 -41.74 -6.67 -1.19
C GLU A 277 -41.07 -5.97 -0.01
N GLU A 278 -39.82 -6.33 0.33
CA GLU A 278 -39.11 -5.79 1.49
C GLU A 278 -38.53 -4.40 1.17
N ILE A 279 -39.27 -3.36 1.56
CA ILE A 279 -38.97 -1.97 1.20
C ILE A 279 -37.57 -1.55 1.67
N ARG A 280 -37.18 -1.93 2.89
CA ARG A 280 -35.86 -1.55 3.44
C ARG A 280 -34.74 -2.20 2.64
N LEU A 281 -34.86 -3.48 2.31
CA LEU A 281 -33.87 -4.19 1.52
C LEU A 281 -33.76 -3.61 0.09
N ARG A 282 -34.88 -3.21 -0.50
CA ARG A 282 -34.90 -2.51 -1.81
C ARG A 282 -34.23 -1.15 -1.76
N GLN A 283 -34.47 -0.36 -0.71
CA GLN A 283 -33.78 0.93 -0.53
C GLN A 283 -32.26 0.74 -0.43
N LEU A 284 -31.81 -0.29 0.29
CA LEU A 284 -30.39 -0.65 0.38
C LEU A 284 -29.83 -1.17 -0.94
N SER A 285 -30.62 -1.84 -1.79
CA SER A 285 -30.18 -2.27 -3.11
C SER A 285 -30.10 -1.12 -4.12
N ASP A 286 -30.96 -0.12 -3.99
CA ASP A 286 -31.09 0.96 -4.97
C ASP A 286 -30.14 2.13 -4.68
N SER A 287 -29.68 2.28 -3.44
CA SER A 287 -28.80 3.37 -3.00
C SER A 287 -27.55 2.83 -2.30
N TYR A 288 -26.38 3.10 -2.89
CA TYR A 288 -25.10 2.78 -2.27
C TYR A 288 -24.90 3.54 -0.95
N ASP A 289 -25.29 4.81 -0.89
CA ASP A 289 -25.13 5.62 0.33
C ASP A 289 -25.96 5.05 1.47
N ALA A 290 -27.19 4.61 1.19
CA ALA A 290 -28.03 3.94 2.19
C ALA A 290 -27.40 2.62 2.67
N TYR A 291 -26.79 1.85 1.76
CA TYR A 291 -26.05 0.65 2.09
C TYR A 291 -24.78 0.94 2.92
N GLU A 292 -24.00 1.95 2.57
CA GLU A 292 -22.78 2.35 3.29
C GLU A 292 -23.12 2.84 4.70
N ASP A 293 -24.15 3.67 4.83
CA ASP A 293 -24.64 4.16 6.13
C ASP A 293 -25.12 3.00 6.99
N TRP A 294 -25.91 2.08 6.43
CA TRP A 294 -26.40 0.90 7.14
C TRP A 294 -25.25 0.03 7.63
N THR A 295 -24.33 -0.36 6.75
CA THR A 295 -23.21 -1.24 7.09
C THR A 295 -22.22 -0.60 8.04
N SER A 296 -21.95 0.71 7.92
CA SER A 296 -21.05 1.44 8.81
C SER A 296 -21.65 1.66 10.20
N SER A 297 -22.94 1.99 10.29
CA SER A 297 -23.63 2.25 11.56
C SER A 297 -23.96 0.98 12.34
N SER A 298 -24.38 -0.08 11.65
CA SER A 298 -24.78 -1.35 12.28
C SER A 298 -23.64 -2.37 12.38
N ASN A 299 -22.56 -2.19 11.60
CA ASN A 299 -21.46 -3.15 11.47
C ASN A 299 -21.98 -4.57 11.17
N VAL A 300 -22.95 -4.65 10.26
CA VAL A 300 -23.64 -5.89 9.86
C VAL A 300 -22.67 -6.87 9.18
N ARG A 301 -22.85 -8.15 9.48
CA ARG A 301 -22.11 -9.26 8.88
C ARG A 301 -23.05 -10.13 8.06
N TRP A 302 -22.52 -10.96 7.18
CA TRP A 302 -23.28 -11.98 6.47
C TRP A 302 -24.16 -12.84 7.39
N ALA A 303 -23.65 -13.24 8.56
CA ALA A 303 -24.41 -14.02 9.54
C ALA A 303 -25.61 -13.26 10.14
N ASP A 304 -25.61 -11.94 10.10
CA ASP A 304 -26.69 -11.11 10.65
C ASP A 304 -27.82 -10.87 9.64
N LEU A 305 -27.60 -11.18 8.36
CA LEU A 305 -28.49 -10.79 7.27
C LEU A 305 -29.93 -11.27 7.49
N TRP A 306 -30.11 -12.52 7.91
CA TRP A 306 -31.44 -13.09 8.18
C TRP A 306 -32.06 -12.63 9.49
N ARG A 307 -31.27 -12.08 10.41
CA ARG A 307 -31.80 -11.41 11.61
C ARG A 307 -32.33 -10.03 11.24
N GLU A 308 -31.65 -9.32 10.35
CA GLU A 308 -32.07 -8.01 9.83
C GLU A 308 -33.24 -8.14 8.84
N PHE A 309 -33.23 -9.17 8.00
CA PHE A 309 -34.24 -9.43 6.96
C PHE A 309 -34.76 -10.88 7.04
N PRO A 310 -35.60 -11.20 8.04
CA PRO A 310 -36.14 -12.56 8.21
C PRO A 310 -36.91 -13.09 7.00
N VAL A 311 -37.47 -12.18 6.18
CA VAL A 311 -38.19 -12.50 4.94
C VAL A 311 -37.36 -13.30 3.93
N LEU A 312 -36.02 -13.18 3.97
CA LEU A 312 -35.11 -13.92 3.09
C LEU A 312 -34.96 -15.40 3.46
N ALA A 313 -35.34 -15.79 4.68
CA ALA A 313 -35.17 -17.15 5.16
C ALA A 313 -35.98 -18.14 4.31
N GLY A 314 -35.33 -19.20 3.82
CA GLY A 314 -35.93 -20.20 2.94
C GLY A 314 -36.23 -19.74 1.51
N ARG A 315 -35.95 -18.48 1.16
CA ARG A 315 -36.16 -17.94 -0.21
C ARG A 315 -34.90 -17.92 -1.05
N VAL A 316 -33.74 -17.74 -0.41
CA VAL A 316 -32.44 -17.68 -1.08
C VAL A 316 -31.90 -19.11 -1.22
N PRO A 317 -31.68 -19.63 -2.44
CA PRO A 317 -31.04 -20.92 -2.64
C PRO A 317 -29.61 -20.94 -2.08
N ALA A 318 -29.21 -22.07 -1.49
CA ALA A 318 -27.89 -22.21 -0.89
C ALA A 318 -26.76 -22.02 -1.93
N GLU A 319 -26.98 -22.47 -3.15
CA GLU A 319 -26.05 -22.38 -4.27
C GLU A 319 -25.78 -20.92 -4.64
N VAL A 320 -26.83 -20.10 -4.71
CA VAL A 320 -26.73 -18.65 -4.96
C VAL A 320 -25.98 -17.98 -3.81
N PHE A 321 -26.31 -18.34 -2.58
CA PHE A 321 -25.58 -17.83 -1.41
C PHE A 321 -24.07 -18.12 -1.49
N PHE A 322 -23.66 -19.35 -1.86
CA PHE A 322 -22.24 -19.71 -1.97
C PHE A 322 -21.50 -19.03 -3.11
N GLN A 323 -22.20 -18.51 -4.11
CA GLN A 323 -21.59 -17.69 -5.16
C GLN A 323 -21.36 -16.24 -4.71
N LEU A 324 -22.24 -15.73 -3.84
CA LEU A 324 -22.20 -14.34 -3.36
C LEU A 324 -21.31 -14.16 -2.12
N VAL A 325 -21.29 -15.14 -1.22
CA VAL A 325 -20.49 -15.05 0.01
C VAL A 325 -19.00 -15.16 -0.32
N PRO A 326 -18.15 -14.23 0.19
CA PRO A 326 -16.73 -14.31 -0.05
C PRO A 326 -16.09 -15.49 0.69
N VAL A 327 -14.88 -15.87 0.25
CA VAL A 327 -14.09 -16.92 0.90
C VAL A 327 -13.31 -16.35 2.08
N ILE A 328 -13.25 -17.09 3.19
CA ILE A 328 -12.42 -16.76 4.35
C ILE A 328 -10.97 -16.57 3.92
N LYS A 329 -10.49 -15.33 4.09
CA LYS A 329 -9.09 -14.96 3.93
C LYS A 329 -8.29 -15.30 5.19
N SER A 330 -7.02 -15.68 5.03
CA SER A 330 -6.10 -15.83 6.16
C SER A 330 -5.86 -14.50 6.86
N ARG A 331 -5.65 -14.53 8.18
CA ARG A 331 -5.15 -13.39 8.95
C ARG A 331 -3.69 -13.64 9.31
N HIS A 332 -2.87 -12.61 9.18
CA HIS A 332 -1.43 -12.74 9.37
C HIS A 332 -1.04 -12.34 10.78
N TYR A 333 -0.12 -13.09 11.36
CA TYR A 333 0.44 -12.84 12.68
C TYR A 333 1.96 -12.90 12.58
N SER A 334 2.66 -11.88 13.10
CA SER A 334 4.11 -11.98 13.24
C SER A 334 4.46 -13.11 14.20
N ILE A 335 5.39 -13.98 13.78
CA ILE A 335 5.86 -15.08 14.59
C ILE A 335 6.68 -14.51 15.75
N SER A 336 6.33 -14.91 16.97
CA SER A 336 6.92 -14.41 18.22
C SER A 336 7.85 -15.42 18.91
N SER A 337 8.36 -16.39 18.16
CA SER A 337 9.37 -17.35 18.60
C SER A 337 10.55 -17.39 17.64
N SER A 338 11.72 -17.79 18.13
CA SER A 338 12.84 -18.23 17.30
C SER A 338 12.84 -19.75 17.16
N SER A 339 12.90 -20.26 15.92
CA SER A 339 13.05 -21.70 15.64
C SER A 339 14.35 -22.30 16.20
N ALA A 340 15.38 -21.46 16.38
CA ALA A 340 16.64 -21.86 17.01
C ALA A 340 16.49 -22.12 18.52
N GLN A 341 15.58 -21.41 19.19
CA GLN A 341 15.31 -21.59 20.61
C GLN A 341 14.21 -22.62 20.87
N HIS A 342 13.21 -22.70 19.99
CA HIS A 342 12.05 -23.59 20.13
C HIS A 342 11.90 -24.48 18.88
N PRO A 343 12.76 -25.49 18.68
CA PRO A 343 12.67 -26.38 17.52
C PRO A 343 11.31 -27.09 17.47
N GLY A 344 10.67 -27.08 16.29
CA GLY A 344 9.36 -27.71 16.09
C GLY A 344 8.17 -26.94 16.69
N GLN A 345 8.39 -25.77 17.29
CA GLN A 345 7.33 -24.92 17.83
C GLN A 345 7.29 -23.56 17.15
N LEU A 346 6.10 -22.96 17.10
CA LEU A 346 5.86 -21.62 16.60
C LEU A 346 4.93 -20.87 17.56
N HIS A 347 5.32 -19.67 18.01
CA HIS A 347 4.54 -18.86 18.94
C HIS A 347 3.92 -17.66 18.22
N LEU A 348 2.69 -17.30 18.59
CA LEU A 348 2.01 -16.09 18.14
C LEU A 348 1.62 -15.22 19.34
N THR A 349 1.64 -13.91 19.17
CA THR A 349 1.07 -12.95 20.13
C THR A 349 -0.27 -12.43 19.60
N VAL A 350 -1.38 -12.86 20.22
CA VAL A 350 -2.73 -12.62 19.71
C VAL A 350 -3.50 -11.74 20.68
N SER A 351 -3.76 -10.49 20.30
CA SER A 351 -4.73 -9.66 21.02
C SER A 351 -6.15 -10.04 20.59
N ARG A 352 -6.98 -10.43 21.55
CA ARG A 352 -8.40 -10.72 21.29
C ARG A 352 -9.11 -9.40 21.04
N LEU A 353 -9.41 -9.12 19.77
CA LEU A 353 -10.24 -7.98 19.41
C LEU A 353 -11.67 -8.25 19.89
N ALA A 354 -12.20 -7.38 20.75
CA ALA A 354 -13.61 -7.34 21.11
C ALA A 354 -14.08 -5.88 21.17
N TYR A 355 -15.33 -5.66 20.75
CA TYR A 355 -15.93 -4.34 20.63
C TYR A 355 -17.44 -4.43 20.81
N THR A 356 -18.04 -3.33 21.26
CA THR A 356 -19.49 -3.24 21.49
C THR A 356 -20.09 -2.37 20.40
N LEU A 357 -21.15 -2.86 19.77
CA LEU A 357 -21.92 -2.10 18.79
C LEU A 357 -22.74 -0.99 19.46
N PRO A 358 -23.19 0.03 18.70
CA PRO A 358 -24.16 1.01 19.21
C PRO A 358 -25.42 0.38 19.80
N SER A 359 -25.81 -0.80 19.32
CA SER A 359 -26.93 -1.60 19.85
C SER A 359 -26.66 -2.23 21.23
N GLY A 360 -25.45 -2.14 21.76
CA GLY A 360 -25.01 -2.82 22.98
C GLY A 360 -24.55 -4.27 22.78
N GLU A 361 -24.71 -4.83 21.57
CA GLU A 361 -24.23 -6.17 21.24
C GLU A 361 -22.70 -6.24 21.30
N ARG A 362 -22.15 -7.20 22.04
CA ARG A 362 -20.70 -7.45 22.07
C ARG A 362 -20.29 -8.36 20.92
N ARG A 363 -19.27 -7.93 20.18
CA ARG A 363 -18.66 -8.67 19.08
C ARG A 363 -17.19 -8.89 19.32
N ALA A 364 -16.65 -9.91 18.67
CA ALA A 364 -15.23 -10.20 18.64
C ALA A 364 -14.70 -10.28 17.21
N GLY A 365 -13.41 -10.02 17.03
CA GLY A 365 -12.70 -10.22 15.78
C GLY A 365 -12.62 -11.69 15.42
N PHE A 366 -12.85 -12.00 14.15
CA PHE A 366 -13.01 -13.37 13.64
C PHE A 366 -11.83 -14.30 14.02
N CYS A 367 -10.64 -14.05 13.44
CA CYS A 367 -9.50 -14.94 13.64
C CYS A 367 -8.88 -14.84 15.04
N SER A 368 -8.91 -13.65 15.65
CA SER A 368 -8.39 -13.45 17.02
C SER A 368 -9.22 -14.18 18.06
N ALA A 369 -10.55 -14.18 17.93
CA ALA A 369 -11.43 -14.92 18.83
C ALA A 369 -11.31 -16.44 18.59
N PHE A 370 -11.22 -16.85 17.32
CA PHE A 370 -10.97 -18.24 16.96
C PHE A 370 -9.72 -18.78 17.65
N LEU A 371 -8.56 -18.12 17.46
CA LEU A 371 -7.29 -18.52 18.08
C LEU A 371 -7.35 -18.47 19.62
N ALA A 372 -7.88 -17.40 20.20
CA ALA A 372 -7.93 -17.23 21.65
C ALA A 372 -8.86 -18.22 22.37
N SER A 373 -9.76 -18.88 21.63
CA SER A 373 -10.70 -19.90 22.13
C SER A 373 -10.19 -21.33 22.00
N ARG A 374 -9.07 -21.55 21.29
CA ARG A 374 -8.52 -22.89 21.07
C ARG A 374 -7.98 -23.50 22.37
N LYS A 375 -7.99 -24.83 22.40
CA LYS A 375 -7.47 -25.66 23.49
C LYS A 375 -6.31 -26.53 22.99
N PRO A 376 -5.43 -27.01 23.88
CA PRO A 376 -4.42 -27.99 23.52
C PRO A 376 -5.02 -29.18 22.77
N GLY A 377 -4.43 -29.55 21.63
CA GLY A 377 -4.90 -30.59 20.73
C GLY A 377 -5.76 -30.09 19.55
N ASP A 378 -6.31 -28.89 19.62
CA ASP A 378 -7.07 -28.32 18.49
C ASP A 378 -6.18 -28.10 17.26
N ARG A 379 -6.77 -28.24 16.07
CA ARG A 379 -6.08 -28.08 14.79
C ARG A 379 -6.35 -26.69 14.20
N VAL A 380 -5.34 -26.10 13.59
CA VAL A 380 -5.44 -24.79 12.95
C VAL A 380 -4.76 -24.82 11.58
N GLY A 381 -5.48 -24.33 10.56
CA GLY A 381 -4.93 -24.15 9.22
C GLY A 381 -3.93 -23.00 9.20
N VAL A 382 -2.69 -23.27 8.79
CA VAL A 382 -1.57 -22.33 8.82
C VAL A 382 -0.70 -22.40 7.57
N LYS A 383 0.05 -21.32 7.34
CA LYS A 383 1.12 -21.24 6.34
C LYS A 383 2.14 -20.17 6.71
N VAL A 384 3.43 -20.52 6.70
CA VAL A 384 4.50 -19.54 6.90
C VAL A 384 4.60 -18.63 5.68
N LEU A 385 4.72 -17.33 5.94
CA LEU A 385 4.94 -16.29 4.96
C LEU A 385 6.32 -15.67 5.19
N PRO A 386 7.29 -15.95 4.31
CA PRO A 386 8.62 -15.38 4.42
C PRO A 386 8.65 -13.86 4.28
N THR A 387 9.29 -13.18 5.23
CA THR A 387 9.43 -11.71 5.25
C THR A 387 10.92 -11.31 5.17
N PRO A 388 11.58 -11.45 4.01
CA PRO A 388 13.03 -11.21 3.89
C PRO A 388 13.47 -9.78 4.24
N GLY A 389 12.57 -8.80 4.14
CA GLY A 389 12.82 -7.41 4.54
C GLY A 389 12.76 -7.15 6.06
N PHE A 390 12.34 -8.13 6.87
CA PHE A 390 12.23 -8.03 8.31
C PHE A 390 13.03 -9.16 8.96
N ARG A 391 14.36 -9.02 8.93
CA ARG A 391 15.32 -10.04 9.38
C ARG A 391 16.43 -9.44 10.20
N MET A 392 16.82 -10.14 11.27
CA MET A 392 18.04 -9.83 12.01
C MET A 392 19.25 -9.72 11.07
N PRO A 393 20.19 -8.78 11.33
CA PRO A 393 21.41 -8.69 10.55
C PRO A 393 22.22 -9.99 10.61
N LEU A 394 22.90 -10.30 9.51
CA LEU A 394 23.84 -11.42 9.43
C LEU A 394 25.07 -11.16 10.32
N ASP A 395 25.56 -9.92 10.34
CA ASP A 395 26.60 -9.48 11.27
C ASP A 395 26.02 -9.39 12.70
N PRO A 396 26.44 -10.26 13.64
CA PRO A 396 25.93 -10.23 15.01
C PRO A 396 26.43 -9.00 15.80
N THR A 397 27.45 -8.30 15.31
CA THR A 397 28.03 -7.10 15.94
C THR A 397 27.32 -5.81 15.52
N ALA A 398 26.43 -5.88 14.52
CA ALA A 398 25.62 -4.77 14.07
C ALA A 398 24.65 -4.31 15.18
N PRO A 399 24.53 -3.00 15.46
CA PRO A 399 23.51 -2.48 16.36
C PRO A 399 22.10 -2.76 15.84
N VAL A 400 21.18 -3.08 16.74
CA VAL A 400 19.76 -3.34 16.42
C VAL A 400 18.88 -2.49 17.33
N ILE A 401 18.05 -1.64 16.73
CA ILE A 401 17.04 -0.82 17.41
C ILE A 401 15.67 -1.37 17.05
N MET A 402 14.89 -1.76 18.05
CA MET A 402 13.55 -2.33 17.91
C MET A 402 12.54 -1.40 18.58
N VAL A 403 11.60 -0.86 17.82
CA VAL A 403 10.55 0.05 18.34
C VAL A 403 9.18 -0.58 18.13
N ALA A 404 8.48 -0.85 19.24
CA ALA A 404 7.17 -1.50 19.22
C ALA A 404 6.18 -0.86 20.18
N ALA A 405 4.90 -0.94 19.83
CA ALA A 405 3.81 -0.69 20.77
C ALA A 405 2.79 -1.85 20.75
N GLY A 406 2.30 -2.26 21.93
CA GLY A 406 1.34 -3.35 22.07
C GLY A 406 1.80 -4.65 21.41
N THR A 407 0.94 -5.28 20.60
CA THR A 407 1.26 -6.53 19.89
C THR A 407 2.37 -6.38 18.84
N GLY A 408 2.79 -5.16 18.50
CA GLY A 408 3.95 -4.92 17.65
C GLY A 408 5.26 -5.47 18.25
N ILE A 409 5.27 -5.86 19.52
CA ILE A 409 6.41 -6.53 20.16
C ILE A 409 6.62 -7.98 19.66
N ALA A 410 5.60 -8.59 19.04
CA ALA A 410 5.60 -9.99 18.65
C ALA A 410 6.86 -10.43 17.87
N PRO A 411 7.24 -9.81 16.75
CA PRO A 411 8.44 -10.24 16.03
C PRO A 411 9.73 -9.95 16.82
N PHE A 412 9.75 -8.93 17.67
CA PHE A 412 10.94 -8.64 18.49
C PHE A 412 11.19 -9.70 19.55
N LYS A 413 10.15 -10.39 20.01
CA LYS A 413 10.33 -11.58 20.84
C LYS A 413 11.20 -12.64 20.16
N SER A 414 10.93 -12.91 18.89
CA SER A 414 11.78 -13.82 18.11
C SER A 414 13.22 -13.30 17.96
N PHE A 415 13.40 -11.98 17.83
CA PHE A 415 14.72 -11.36 17.65
C PHE A 415 15.58 -11.45 18.92
N TRP A 416 15.04 -11.13 20.09
CA TRP A 416 15.84 -11.23 21.32
C TRP A 416 16.10 -12.67 21.73
N GLU A 417 15.20 -13.62 21.43
CA GLU A 417 15.45 -15.06 21.57
C GLU A 417 16.62 -15.51 20.67
N GLU A 418 16.64 -15.08 19.41
CA GLU A 418 17.74 -15.42 18.49
C GLU A 418 19.06 -14.78 18.92
N ARG A 419 19.04 -13.52 19.36
CA ARG A 419 20.22 -12.84 19.92
C ARG A 419 20.74 -13.59 21.15
N ARG A 420 19.86 -14.01 22.06
CA ARG A 420 20.24 -14.82 23.22
C ARG A 420 20.92 -16.12 22.83
N MET A 421 20.40 -16.81 21.80
CA MET A 421 21.03 -18.02 21.26
C MET A 421 22.42 -17.73 20.65
N ARG A 422 22.57 -16.65 19.89
CA ARG A 422 23.87 -16.22 19.34
C ARG A 422 24.89 -15.91 20.45
N ALA A 423 24.49 -15.20 21.50
CA ALA A 423 25.34 -14.95 22.67
C ALA A 423 25.77 -16.25 23.36
N ALA A 424 24.84 -17.17 23.59
CA ALA A 424 25.13 -18.44 24.23
C ALA A 424 26.09 -19.32 23.40
N ILE A 425 25.94 -19.32 22.08
CA ILE A 425 26.85 -20.04 21.16
C ILE A 425 28.24 -19.39 21.15
N SER A 426 28.32 -18.05 21.05
CA SER A 426 29.58 -17.30 21.07
C SER A 426 30.37 -17.60 22.34
N LYS A 427 29.71 -17.57 23.51
CA LYS A 427 30.31 -17.93 24.80
C LYS A 427 30.82 -19.38 24.83
N LYS A 428 30.03 -20.35 24.37
CA LYS A 428 30.45 -21.77 24.31
C LYS A 428 31.66 -21.98 23.40
N LEU A 429 31.71 -21.30 22.25
CA LEU A 429 32.84 -21.36 21.32
C LEU A 429 34.11 -20.74 21.94
N ALA A 430 33.99 -19.61 22.63
CA ALA A 430 35.09 -18.99 23.34
C ALA A 430 35.64 -19.89 24.46
N GLU A 431 34.76 -20.50 25.26
CA GLU A 431 35.15 -21.47 26.30
C GLU A 431 35.85 -22.70 25.71
N ALA A 432 35.37 -23.23 24.58
CA ALA A 432 35.99 -24.35 23.90
C ALA A 432 37.36 -24.00 23.32
N ALA A 433 37.51 -22.81 22.72
CA ALA A 433 38.78 -22.32 22.19
C ALA A 433 39.82 -22.08 23.31
N ALA A 434 39.39 -21.53 24.45
CA ALA A 434 40.22 -21.37 25.63
C ALA A 434 40.72 -22.73 26.16
N LYS A 435 39.84 -23.73 26.24
CA LYS A 435 40.21 -25.11 26.62
C LYS A 435 41.18 -25.76 25.63
N ALA A 436 41.10 -25.41 24.35
CA ALA A 436 41.99 -25.92 23.30
C ALA A 436 43.37 -25.22 23.24
N GLY A 437 43.66 -24.28 24.15
CA GLY A 437 44.98 -23.62 24.24
C GLY A 437 45.26 -22.58 23.16
N ALA A 438 44.22 -22.10 22.45
CA ALA A 438 44.36 -21.06 21.43
C ALA A 438 44.65 -19.70 22.10
N ARG A 439 45.92 -19.26 22.06
CA ARG A 439 46.39 -18.03 22.75
C ARG A 439 45.99 -16.70 22.10
N ASN A 440 45.45 -16.72 20.87
CA ASN A 440 45.06 -15.52 20.11
C ASN A 440 43.75 -15.73 19.34
N SER A 441 42.72 -16.20 20.02
CA SER A 441 41.44 -16.45 19.37
C SER A 441 40.53 -15.24 19.58
N SER A 442 40.38 -14.40 18.55
CA SER A 442 39.29 -13.41 18.42
C SER A 442 37.93 -14.12 18.25
N VAL A 443 37.61 -15.04 19.16
CA VAL A 443 36.50 -16.00 19.05
C VAL A 443 35.23 -15.49 19.72
N GLU A 444 35.37 -14.65 20.75
CA GLU A 444 34.22 -13.96 21.31
C GLU A 444 33.86 -12.78 20.40
N GLN A 445 32.87 -12.97 19.54
CA GLN A 445 32.22 -11.86 18.86
C GLN A 445 31.10 -11.36 19.78
N PRO A 446 31.28 -10.20 20.45
CA PRO A 446 30.22 -9.65 21.27
C PRO A 446 29.04 -9.26 20.38
N LEU A 447 27.82 -9.43 20.89
CA LEU A 447 26.65 -8.90 20.20
C LEU A 447 26.75 -7.37 20.13
N GLY A 448 26.39 -6.81 18.98
CA GLY A 448 26.16 -5.38 18.85
C GLY A 448 25.05 -4.93 19.80
N PRO A 449 24.95 -3.64 20.16
CA PRO A 449 23.89 -3.14 21.04
C PRO A 449 22.50 -3.56 20.54
N GLY A 450 21.69 -4.14 21.43
CA GLY A 450 20.30 -4.51 21.16
C GLY A 450 19.37 -3.65 22.00
N LEU A 451 18.73 -2.66 21.38
CA LEU A 451 17.88 -1.70 22.09
C LEU A 451 16.41 -1.97 21.76
N LEU A 452 15.60 -2.08 22.80
CA LEU A 452 14.14 -2.17 22.70
C LEU A 452 13.51 -0.88 23.21
N VAL A 453 12.67 -0.25 22.40
CA VAL A 453 11.73 0.80 22.81
C VAL A 453 10.33 0.21 22.75
N PHE A 454 9.68 0.02 23.90
CA PHE A 454 8.38 -0.63 23.99
C PHE A 454 7.31 0.29 24.59
N GLY A 455 6.16 0.38 23.94
CA GLY A 455 5.01 1.17 24.39
C GLY A 455 3.83 0.30 24.83
N CYS A 456 3.29 0.58 26.02
CA CYS A 456 2.01 0.03 26.49
C CYS A 456 1.20 1.08 27.25
N ARG A 457 0.05 0.71 27.82
CA ARG A 457 -0.78 1.65 28.58
C ARG A 457 -0.25 1.80 30.00
N ASN A 458 0.04 0.70 30.67
CA ASN A 458 0.42 0.67 32.07
C ASN A 458 1.33 -0.54 32.35
N SER A 459 2.38 -0.27 33.12
CA SER A 459 3.43 -1.22 33.48
C SER A 459 2.94 -2.49 34.18
N ALA A 460 1.91 -2.39 35.03
CA ALA A 460 1.33 -3.51 35.77
C ALA A 460 0.27 -4.28 34.98
N GLU A 461 -0.13 -3.78 33.82
CA GLU A 461 -1.45 -4.05 33.27
C GLU A 461 -1.39 -4.61 31.85
N ASP A 462 -0.54 -4.06 30.99
CA ASP A 462 -0.39 -4.48 29.60
C ASP A 462 1.05 -4.48 29.10
N TYR A 463 1.99 -4.64 30.03
CA TYR A 463 3.40 -4.85 29.75
C TYR A 463 3.66 -6.30 29.30
N LEU A 464 3.37 -6.56 28.02
CA LEU A 464 3.61 -7.85 27.39
C LEU A 464 5.07 -8.30 27.54
N TYR A 465 5.26 -9.55 27.93
CA TYR A 465 6.57 -10.22 27.97
C TYR A 465 7.60 -9.63 28.94
N SER A 466 7.17 -8.85 29.95
CA SER A 466 8.04 -8.18 30.93
C SER A 466 9.12 -9.09 31.55
N GLU A 467 8.74 -10.31 31.97
CA GLU A 467 9.66 -11.32 32.50
C GLU A 467 10.73 -11.71 31.46
N THR A 468 10.31 -12.08 30.25
CA THR A 468 11.25 -12.53 29.21
C THR A 468 12.13 -11.41 28.66
N ILE A 469 11.67 -10.15 28.73
CA ILE A 469 12.47 -8.97 28.40
C ILE A 469 13.55 -8.77 29.45
N THR A 470 13.21 -8.94 30.73
CA THR A 470 14.16 -8.88 31.86
C THR A 470 15.22 -9.97 31.71
N ASP A 471 14.81 -11.19 31.38
CA ASP A 471 15.73 -12.31 31.12
C ASP A 471 16.65 -12.04 29.92
N ALA A 472 16.10 -11.46 28.84
CA ALA A 472 16.88 -11.12 27.65
C ALA A 472 17.91 -10.01 27.94
N ALA A 473 17.57 -9.04 28.79
CA ALA A 473 18.50 -8.02 29.25
C ALA A 473 19.60 -8.63 30.13
N ALA A 474 19.25 -9.47 31.10
CA ALA A 474 20.21 -10.16 31.96
C ALA A 474 21.16 -11.08 31.17
N ALA A 475 20.68 -11.69 30.09
CA ALA A 475 21.49 -12.51 29.19
C ALA A 475 22.35 -11.71 28.18
N GLY A 476 22.29 -10.37 28.21
CA GLY A 476 23.02 -9.50 27.27
C GLY A 476 22.45 -9.50 25.84
N ALA A 477 21.30 -10.11 25.61
CA ALA A 477 20.63 -10.07 24.30
C ALA A 477 20.05 -8.67 24.02
N LEU A 478 19.55 -8.00 25.07
CA LEU A 478 19.13 -6.60 25.05
C LEU A 478 20.10 -5.79 25.93
N SER A 479 20.78 -4.79 25.36
CA SER A 479 21.64 -3.89 26.14
C SER A 479 20.85 -2.77 26.80
N HIS A 480 19.71 -2.37 26.21
CA HIS A 480 18.86 -1.31 26.73
C HIS A 480 17.39 -1.64 26.49
N VAL A 481 16.55 -1.36 27.48
CA VAL A 481 15.10 -1.46 27.39
C VAL A 481 14.52 -0.13 27.84
N LEU A 482 13.88 0.57 26.91
CA LEU A 482 13.19 1.83 27.14
C LEU A 482 11.68 1.60 27.02
N THR A 483 10.91 2.15 27.96
CA THR A 483 9.45 1.96 27.99
C THR A 483 8.70 3.28 27.91
N ALA A 484 7.60 3.28 27.16
CA ALA A 484 6.64 4.37 27.10
C ALA A 484 5.29 3.91 27.68
N PHE A 485 4.76 4.62 28.67
CA PHE A 485 3.46 4.32 29.25
C PHE A 485 2.45 5.43 28.95
N SER A 486 1.38 5.08 28.23
CA SER A 486 0.40 6.07 27.79
C SER A 486 -0.69 6.38 28.83
N ARG A 487 -0.80 5.59 29.90
CA ARG A 487 -1.85 5.68 30.95
C ARG A 487 -1.33 5.26 32.34
N GLU A 488 -0.05 5.47 32.62
CA GLU A 488 0.51 5.16 33.95
C GLU A 488 -0.01 6.14 35.01
N PRO A 489 -0.60 5.67 36.12
CA PRO A 489 -1.13 6.54 37.16
C PRO A 489 -0.04 7.47 37.71
N GLY A 490 -0.33 8.78 37.73
CA GLY A 490 0.58 9.79 38.29
C GLY A 490 1.76 10.17 37.39
N ALA A 491 1.88 9.61 36.18
CA ALA A 491 2.90 9.98 35.21
C ALA A 491 2.29 10.64 33.96
N PRO A 492 3.04 11.51 33.26
CA PRO A 492 2.58 12.07 31.99
C PRO A 492 2.43 10.96 30.95
N LYS A 493 1.46 11.16 30.05
CA LYS A 493 1.24 10.26 28.91
C LYS A 493 2.46 10.29 27.99
N GLN A 494 3.06 9.12 27.77
CA GLN A 494 4.20 8.96 26.89
C GLN A 494 3.95 7.90 25.82
N TYR A 495 4.43 8.17 24.61
CA TYR A 495 4.46 7.25 23.49
C TYR A 495 5.91 6.93 23.09
N VAL A 496 6.07 5.93 22.22
CA VAL A 496 7.40 5.45 21.81
C VAL A 496 8.20 6.52 21.08
N GLN A 497 7.58 7.40 20.29
CA GLN A 497 8.23 8.53 19.63
C GLN A 497 8.78 9.55 20.64
N ASP A 498 8.10 9.76 21.77
CA ASP A 498 8.54 10.69 22.82
C ASP A 498 9.80 10.12 23.49
N VAL A 499 9.79 8.81 23.76
CA VAL A 499 10.95 8.10 24.31
C VAL A 499 12.12 8.08 23.33
N VAL A 500 11.88 7.89 22.03
CA VAL A 500 12.92 8.02 21.00
C VAL A 500 13.52 9.43 21.00
N GLY A 501 12.68 10.47 20.99
CA GLY A 501 13.14 11.86 21.01
C GLY A 501 13.95 12.19 22.27
N ALA A 502 13.46 11.81 23.44
CA ALA A 502 14.14 12.05 24.73
C ALA A 502 15.50 11.34 24.84
N ASN A 503 15.71 10.26 24.09
CA ASN A 503 16.94 9.46 24.11
C ASN A 503 17.84 9.71 22.89
N GLY A 504 17.68 10.85 22.22
CA GLY A 504 18.44 11.19 21.00
C GLY A 504 19.96 11.17 21.16
N ALA A 505 20.50 11.55 22.33
CA ALA A 505 21.94 11.53 22.58
C ALA A 505 22.54 10.10 22.54
N MET A 506 21.78 9.11 23.01
CA MET A 506 22.19 7.69 22.97
C MET A 506 21.90 7.06 21.61
N LEU A 507 20.73 7.38 21.01
CA LEU A 507 20.32 6.80 19.74
C LEU A 507 21.07 7.38 18.54
N GLY A 508 21.41 8.66 18.57
CA GLY A 508 22.07 9.37 17.47
C GLY A 508 23.35 8.70 16.97
N PRO A 509 24.33 8.37 17.85
CA PRO A 509 25.53 7.64 17.43
C PRO A 509 25.23 6.26 16.81
N LEU A 510 24.26 5.52 17.36
CA LEU A 510 23.87 4.22 16.82
C LEU A 510 23.22 4.36 15.43
N LEU A 511 22.34 5.34 15.26
CA LEU A 511 21.66 5.59 13.99
C LEU A 511 22.62 6.04 12.88
N ARG A 512 23.77 6.63 13.25
CA ARG A 512 24.84 7.02 12.30
C ARG A 512 25.78 5.87 11.95
N ASP A 513 25.77 4.74 12.69
CA ASP A 513 26.48 3.53 12.25
C ASP A 513 25.75 2.94 11.04
N LYS A 514 26.43 2.88 9.89
CA LYS A 514 25.87 2.34 8.64
C LYS A 514 25.48 0.86 8.72
N ARG A 515 25.94 0.14 9.74
CA ARG A 515 25.55 -1.25 10.04
C ARG A 515 24.36 -1.34 10.98
N CYS A 516 23.89 -0.23 11.56
CA CYS A 516 22.75 -0.23 12.45
C CYS A 516 21.47 -0.58 11.70
N HIS A 517 20.68 -1.48 12.26
CA HIS A 517 19.36 -1.82 11.75
C HIS A 517 18.27 -1.31 12.69
N VAL A 518 17.33 -0.56 12.12
CA VAL A 518 16.15 -0.05 12.83
C VAL A 518 14.92 -0.83 12.37
N TYR A 519 14.16 -1.36 13.31
CA TYR A 519 12.91 -2.06 13.07
C TYR A 519 11.79 -1.36 13.83
N VAL A 520 10.68 -1.11 13.14
CA VAL A 520 9.47 -0.52 13.74
C VAL A 520 8.30 -1.45 13.46
N CYS A 521 7.57 -1.84 14.51
CA CYS A 521 6.42 -2.74 14.38
C CYS A 521 5.26 -2.30 15.27
N GLY A 522 4.06 -2.18 14.68
CA GLY A 522 2.85 -1.73 15.36
C GLY A 522 1.91 -0.99 14.41
N GLY A 523 1.09 -0.08 14.94
CA GLY A 523 0.16 0.70 14.12
C GLY A 523 0.86 1.61 13.12
N SER A 524 0.26 1.81 11.94
CA SER A 524 0.83 2.63 10.86
C SER A 524 1.06 4.10 11.26
N ALA A 525 0.13 4.68 12.01
CA ALA A 525 0.28 6.04 12.56
C ALA A 525 1.49 6.14 13.50
N MET A 526 1.65 5.16 14.41
CA MET A 526 2.81 5.11 15.31
C MET A 526 4.12 5.01 14.52
N ALA A 527 4.16 4.18 13.46
CA ALA A 527 5.36 4.05 12.64
C ALA A 527 5.77 5.37 11.95
N GLN A 528 4.79 6.17 11.52
CA GLN A 528 5.04 7.50 10.95
C GLN A 528 5.62 8.46 11.98
N GLU A 529 5.04 8.51 13.19
CA GLU A 529 5.50 9.36 14.28
C GLU A 529 6.92 8.98 14.75
N VAL A 530 7.23 7.68 14.82
CA VAL A 530 8.59 7.18 15.12
C VAL A 530 9.58 7.58 14.03
N ALA A 531 9.19 7.49 12.75
CA ALA A 531 10.04 7.93 11.64
C ALA A 531 10.30 9.45 11.67
N VAL A 532 9.33 10.25 12.14
CA VAL A 532 9.56 11.68 12.44
C VAL A 532 10.57 11.81 13.57
N ALA A 533 10.37 11.13 14.70
CA ALA A 533 11.27 11.23 15.85
C ALA A 533 12.73 10.86 15.51
N PHE A 534 12.97 9.82 14.72
CA PHE A 534 14.33 9.48 14.27
C PHE A 534 14.96 10.58 13.41
N ARG A 535 14.18 11.21 12.52
CA ARG A 535 14.68 12.37 11.73
C ARG A 535 15.08 13.52 12.64
N LYS A 536 14.31 13.79 13.69
CA LYS A 536 14.68 14.81 14.70
C LYS A 536 15.99 14.48 15.40
N VAL A 537 16.17 13.23 15.83
CA VAL A 537 17.41 12.75 16.47
C VAL A 537 18.64 12.91 15.56
N LEU A 538 18.44 12.81 14.24
CA LEU A 538 19.49 13.00 13.23
C LEU A 538 19.71 14.48 12.83
N GLY A 539 19.05 15.44 13.48
CA GLY A 539 19.18 16.88 13.23
C GLY A 539 18.29 17.40 12.08
N GLY A 540 17.27 16.65 11.67
CA GLY A 540 16.41 17.01 10.54
C GLY A 540 15.56 18.27 10.74
N ASP A 541 15.13 18.60 11.97
CA ASP A 541 14.30 19.79 12.24
C ASP A 541 15.14 21.08 12.20
N GLU A 542 16.33 21.08 12.78
CA GLU A 542 17.26 22.22 12.70
C GLU A 542 17.68 22.47 11.26
N PHE A 543 17.97 21.41 10.51
CA PHE A 543 18.24 21.52 9.09
C PHE A 543 17.02 22.02 8.29
N THR A 544 15.83 21.53 8.60
CA THR A 544 14.58 22.00 7.96
C THR A 544 14.36 23.50 8.19
N ALA A 545 14.52 23.98 9.42
CA ALA A 545 14.38 25.40 9.73
C ALA A 545 15.40 26.27 8.97
N LEU A 546 16.66 25.81 8.84
CA LEU A 546 17.67 26.50 8.03
C LEU A 546 17.25 26.61 6.55
N VAL A 547 16.60 25.57 6.02
CA VAL A 547 16.12 25.54 4.63
C VAL A 547 14.92 26.46 4.43
N GLU A 548 13.92 26.37 5.31
CA GLU A 548 12.70 27.20 5.25
C GLU A 548 13.02 28.70 5.39
N ASP A 549 13.93 29.04 6.31
CA ASP A 549 14.35 30.43 6.53
C ASP A 549 15.39 30.92 5.51
N SER A 550 15.81 30.07 4.54
CA SER A 550 16.88 30.37 3.58
C SER A 550 18.23 30.77 4.23
N ARG A 551 18.52 30.25 5.43
CA ARG A 551 19.73 30.54 6.24
C ARG A 551 20.90 29.65 5.84
N TYR A 552 21.11 29.46 4.53
CA TYR A 552 22.13 28.56 3.98
C TYR A 552 23.57 28.89 4.37
N HIS A 553 23.83 30.15 4.73
CA HIS A 553 25.14 30.63 5.18
C HIS A 553 25.54 30.08 6.56
N GLU A 554 24.57 29.70 7.40
CA GLU A 554 24.83 29.11 8.72
C GLU A 554 25.26 27.64 8.63
N ILE A 555 25.01 26.96 7.49
CA ILE A 555 25.25 25.52 7.33
C ILE A 555 26.71 25.16 7.62
N THR A 556 27.67 25.93 7.10
CA THR A 556 29.10 25.66 7.35
C THR A 556 29.49 25.87 8.81
N GLU A 557 28.94 26.89 9.45
CA GLU A 557 29.20 27.19 10.86
C GLU A 557 28.61 26.11 11.77
N LEU A 558 27.41 25.63 11.47
CA LEU A 558 26.75 24.57 12.24
C LEU A 558 27.42 23.21 12.04
N LEU A 559 27.97 22.94 10.84
CA LEU A 559 28.84 21.79 10.62
C LEU A 559 30.13 21.89 11.46
N ASP A 560 30.77 23.06 11.50
CA ASP A 560 32.00 23.27 12.27
C ASP A 560 31.76 23.20 13.79
N LYS A 561 30.59 23.63 14.25
CA LYS A 561 30.14 23.49 15.66
C LYS A 561 29.65 22.08 16.01
N GLY A 562 29.49 21.19 15.02
CA GLY A 562 28.90 19.86 15.20
C GLY A 562 27.41 19.87 15.54
N ALA A 563 26.73 20.99 15.33
CA ALA A 563 25.27 21.13 15.50
C ALA A 563 24.49 20.54 14.32
N LEU A 564 25.12 20.48 13.14
CA LEU A 564 24.58 19.87 11.93
C LEU A 564 25.52 18.75 11.45
N ALA A 565 24.99 17.65 10.93
CA ALA A 565 25.79 16.56 10.38
C ALA A 565 25.80 16.59 8.85
N LEU A 566 26.87 16.09 8.23
CA LEU A 566 27.02 16.08 6.77
C LEU A 566 25.97 15.21 6.06
N ASP A 567 25.37 14.25 6.77
CA ASP A 567 24.34 13.34 6.30
C ASP A 567 22.92 13.73 6.75
N SER A 568 22.75 14.91 7.35
CA SER A 568 21.43 15.43 7.73
C SER A 568 20.52 15.60 6.50
N VAL A 569 19.23 15.29 6.70
CA VAL A 569 18.18 15.41 5.68
C VAL A 569 16.97 16.17 6.21
N ASP A 570 16.32 16.95 5.34
CA ASP A 570 15.12 17.73 5.69
C ASP A 570 13.86 16.84 5.70
N HIS A 571 12.69 17.42 5.96
CA HIS A 571 11.43 16.68 5.94
C HIS A 571 11.08 16.04 4.58
N ASN A 572 11.67 16.54 3.49
CA ASN A 572 11.54 16.01 2.14
C ASN A 572 12.64 14.99 1.80
N GLY A 573 13.45 14.57 2.77
CA GLY A 573 14.56 13.65 2.54
C GLY A 573 15.71 14.27 1.74
N SER A 574 15.72 15.59 1.57
CA SER A 574 16.75 16.29 0.82
C SER A 574 18.00 16.41 1.68
N THR A 575 19.19 16.14 1.13
CA THR A 575 20.48 16.35 1.82
C THR A 575 20.95 17.81 1.76
N LEU A 576 22.02 18.13 2.51
CA LEU A 576 22.72 19.42 2.40
C LEU A 576 23.08 19.76 0.93
N LEU A 577 23.49 18.76 0.13
CA LEU A 577 23.83 18.96 -1.28
C LEU A 577 22.60 19.28 -2.15
N HIS A 578 21.43 18.73 -1.85
CA HIS A 578 20.20 19.13 -2.55
C HIS A 578 19.85 20.58 -2.28
N VAL A 579 20.09 21.05 -1.06
CA VAL A 579 19.81 22.43 -0.67
C VAL A 579 20.81 23.38 -1.34
N ALA A 580 22.10 23.09 -1.28
CA ALA A 580 23.12 23.86 -1.98
C ALA A 580 22.84 23.94 -3.49
N THR A 581 22.39 22.82 -4.07
CA THR A 581 21.98 22.75 -5.48
C THR A 581 20.73 23.57 -5.75
N ARG A 582 19.64 23.45 -4.97
CA ARG A 582 18.41 24.23 -5.17
C ARG A 582 18.65 25.73 -5.01
N ALA A 583 19.53 26.11 -4.10
CA ALA A 583 19.94 27.50 -3.88
C ALA A 583 20.94 28.02 -4.94
N GLY A 584 21.48 27.18 -5.82
CA GLY A 584 22.53 27.57 -6.78
C GLY A 584 23.86 27.95 -6.12
N ASN A 585 24.09 27.51 -4.88
CA ASN A 585 25.22 27.92 -4.07
C ASN A 585 26.44 27.02 -4.33
N LEU A 586 27.19 27.33 -5.40
CA LEU A 586 28.40 26.62 -5.80
C LEU A 586 29.48 26.56 -4.70
N PRO A 587 29.79 27.67 -3.97
CA PRO A 587 30.76 27.62 -2.87
C PRO A 587 30.36 26.64 -1.76
N LEU A 588 29.09 26.65 -1.36
CA LEU A 588 28.58 25.71 -0.35
C LEU A 588 28.64 24.27 -0.87
N ALA A 589 28.20 24.01 -2.11
CA ALA A 589 28.25 22.68 -2.71
C ALA A 589 29.68 22.12 -2.75
N ARG A 590 30.67 22.93 -3.14
CA ARG A 590 32.09 22.54 -3.13
C ARG A 590 32.57 22.20 -1.73
N THR A 591 32.27 23.08 -0.78
CA THR A 591 32.63 22.89 0.63
C THR A 591 32.03 21.60 1.22
N LEU A 592 30.78 21.28 0.88
CA LEU A 592 30.10 20.05 1.33
C LEU A 592 30.72 18.80 0.69
N LEU A 593 31.07 18.86 -0.60
CA LEU A 593 31.74 17.77 -1.31
C LEU A 593 33.13 17.50 -0.74
N ASP A 594 33.92 18.55 -0.51
CA ASP A 594 35.27 18.46 0.07
C ASP A 594 35.22 17.83 1.48
N ARG A 595 34.14 18.07 2.22
CA ARG A 595 33.89 17.46 3.53
C ARG A 595 33.27 16.05 3.46
N GLY A 596 32.98 15.53 2.26
CA GLY A 596 32.48 14.16 2.08
C GLY A 596 30.97 13.99 2.29
N CYS A 597 30.18 15.04 2.04
CA CYS A 597 28.72 14.96 2.10
C CYS A 597 28.17 13.87 1.14
N PRO A 598 27.14 13.08 1.54
CA PRO A 598 26.55 12.05 0.68
C PRO A 598 26.01 12.61 -0.65
N LEU A 599 26.68 12.26 -1.75
CA LEU A 599 26.44 12.82 -3.08
C LEU A 599 25.29 12.15 -3.85
N ASN A 600 25.01 10.87 -3.59
CA ASN A 600 24.09 10.05 -4.40
C ASN A 600 22.83 9.62 -3.64
N VAL A 601 22.46 10.34 -2.59
CA VAL A 601 21.22 10.10 -1.86
C VAL A 601 20.06 10.70 -2.65
N PRO A 602 18.98 9.96 -2.95
CA PRO A 602 17.78 10.54 -3.54
C PRO A 602 16.90 11.21 -2.48
N ASP A 603 16.29 12.35 -2.82
CA ASP A 603 15.24 12.99 -2.02
C ASP A 603 13.88 12.25 -2.12
N ALA A 604 12.83 12.77 -1.49
CA ALA A 604 11.48 12.19 -1.53
C ALA A 604 10.86 12.15 -2.95
N THR A 605 11.37 12.93 -3.89
CA THR A 605 10.98 12.90 -5.31
C THR A 605 11.79 11.87 -6.11
N GLY A 606 12.74 11.18 -5.47
CA GLY A 606 13.64 10.24 -6.11
C GLY A 606 14.78 10.90 -6.89
N CYS A 607 14.98 12.22 -6.75
CA CYS A 607 16.05 12.95 -7.42
C CYS A 607 17.31 12.98 -6.55
N THR A 608 18.48 12.82 -7.17
CA THR A 608 19.79 13.10 -6.56
C THR A 608 20.16 14.57 -6.71
N PRO A 609 21.15 15.09 -5.95
CA PRO A 609 21.66 16.45 -6.15
C PRO A 609 22.10 16.71 -7.60
N LEU A 610 22.75 15.74 -8.25
CA LEU A 610 23.17 15.86 -9.65
C LEU A 610 21.97 16.00 -10.60
N GLN A 611 20.90 15.24 -10.34
CA GLN A 611 19.66 15.38 -11.10
C GLN A 611 19.08 16.78 -10.89
N VAL A 612 18.93 17.24 -9.65
CA VAL A 612 18.42 18.59 -9.37
C VAL A 612 19.25 19.69 -10.06
N ALA A 613 20.58 19.57 -10.08
CA ALA A 613 21.46 20.55 -10.74
C ALA A 613 21.22 20.60 -12.26
N LYS A 614 21.07 19.43 -12.90
CA LYS A 614 20.79 19.34 -14.33
C LYS A 614 19.37 19.80 -14.68
N LEU A 615 18.39 19.46 -13.83
CA LEU A 615 16.99 19.89 -13.97
C LEU A 615 16.83 21.41 -13.85
N THR A 616 17.67 22.05 -13.03
CA THR A 616 17.65 23.50 -12.83
C THR A 616 18.58 24.26 -13.79
N GLY A 617 19.26 23.57 -14.73
CA GLY A 617 20.16 24.18 -15.71
C GLY A 617 21.49 24.68 -15.15
N GLN A 618 21.86 24.27 -13.93
CA GLN A 618 23.07 24.72 -13.25
C GLN A 618 24.30 23.95 -13.75
N SER A 619 24.85 24.39 -14.89
CA SER A 619 25.91 23.67 -15.60
C SER A 619 27.21 23.54 -14.78
N GLU A 620 27.65 24.61 -14.11
CA GLU A 620 28.85 24.57 -13.27
C GLU A 620 28.70 23.64 -12.06
N LEU A 621 27.53 23.67 -11.43
CA LEU A 621 27.23 22.85 -10.26
C LEU A 621 27.05 21.37 -10.64
N SER A 622 26.45 21.12 -11.81
CA SER A 622 26.40 19.78 -12.42
C SER A 622 27.80 19.24 -12.68
N GLY A 623 28.68 20.03 -13.29
CA GLY A 623 30.07 19.63 -13.54
C GLY A 623 30.85 19.38 -12.25
N LEU A 624 30.61 20.19 -11.21
CA LEU A 624 31.19 19.98 -9.88
C LEU A 624 30.74 18.63 -9.28
N LEU A 625 29.43 18.35 -9.29
CA LEU A 625 28.89 17.09 -8.75
C LEU A 625 29.37 15.87 -9.58
N GLU A 626 29.47 15.98 -10.90
CA GLU A 626 30.03 14.92 -11.76
C GLU A 626 31.50 14.64 -11.46
N SER A 627 32.32 15.69 -11.27
CA SER A 627 33.75 15.53 -10.96
C SER A 627 34.01 14.83 -9.62
N HIS A 628 33.03 14.84 -8.71
CA HIS A 628 33.07 14.14 -7.43
C HIS A 628 32.36 12.77 -7.46
N GLY A 629 31.99 12.26 -8.63
CA GLY A 629 31.37 10.93 -8.79
C GLY A 629 29.86 10.90 -8.62
N GLY A 630 29.17 12.02 -8.88
CA GLY A 630 27.72 12.10 -8.89
C GLY A 630 27.11 11.17 -9.92
N LYS A 631 26.06 10.45 -9.54
CA LYS A 631 25.38 9.46 -10.38
C LYS A 631 23.93 9.86 -10.58
N LEU A 632 23.46 9.65 -11.80
CA LEU A 632 22.05 9.65 -12.11
C LEU A 632 21.48 8.29 -11.67
N VAL A 633 20.44 8.30 -10.84
CA VAL A 633 19.73 7.07 -10.42
C VAL A 633 18.40 6.96 -11.17
N SER A 634 17.89 5.74 -11.32
CA SER A 634 16.56 5.50 -11.88
C SER A 634 15.54 6.26 -11.05
N LEU A 635 14.90 7.23 -11.68
CA LEU A 635 13.95 8.11 -11.02
C LEU A 635 12.71 7.32 -10.57
N LEU A 636 12.25 7.61 -9.36
CA LEU A 636 10.81 7.63 -9.07
C LEU A 636 10.26 8.93 -9.67
N VAL A 637 10.31 9.13 -11.02
CA VAL A 637 9.54 10.24 -11.62
C VAL A 637 8.06 9.83 -11.57
N SER A 638 7.48 9.86 -10.39
CA SER A 638 6.11 10.35 -10.33
C SER A 638 6.18 11.85 -10.56
N SER A 639 5.47 12.34 -11.58
CA SER A 639 4.85 13.67 -11.63
C SER A 639 5.63 14.90 -12.15
N PHE A 640 6.52 14.74 -13.13
CA PHE A 640 6.73 15.81 -14.14
C PHE A 640 6.58 15.18 -15.53
N TYR A 641 5.37 15.24 -16.08
CA TYR A 641 5.10 14.72 -17.40
C TYR A 641 5.61 15.72 -18.46
N PRO A 642 6.20 15.25 -19.58
CA PRO A 642 6.59 16.10 -20.72
C PRO A 642 5.47 17.03 -21.20
N LEU A 643 4.22 16.60 -21.00
CA LEU A 643 3.01 17.33 -21.36
C LEU A 643 2.80 18.61 -20.54
N HIS A 644 3.05 18.59 -19.22
CA HIS A 644 2.96 19.80 -18.39
C HIS A 644 4.02 20.82 -18.81
N ALA A 645 5.21 20.36 -19.21
CA ALA A 645 6.27 21.25 -19.72
C ALA A 645 5.89 21.91 -21.05
N ALA A 646 5.42 21.14 -22.04
CA ALA A 646 4.96 21.69 -23.33
C ALA A 646 3.83 22.72 -23.15
N VAL A 647 2.89 22.45 -22.23
CA VAL A 647 1.81 23.37 -21.88
C VAL A 647 2.32 24.65 -21.21
N MET A 648 3.30 24.56 -20.31
CA MET A 648 3.90 25.74 -19.67
C MET A 648 4.64 26.63 -20.67
N GLU A 649 5.25 26.06 -21.70
CA GLU A 649 6.01 26.79 -22.72
C GLU A 649 5.13 27.42 -23.82
N GLY A 650 3.85 27.04 -23.88
CA GLY A 650 3.02 27.39 -25.03
C GLY A 650 3.45 26.65 -26.31
N ASP A 651 4.28 25.60 -26.19
CA ASP A 651 4.80 24.84 -27.32
C ASP A 651 3.69 23.94 -27.89
N LEU A 652 2.90 24.52 -28.78
CA LEU A 652 1.76 23.85 -29.39
C LEU A 652 2.21 22.64 -30.25
N GLU A 653 3.39 22.68 -30.86
CA GLU A 653 3.88 21.56 -31.67
C GLU A 653 4.42 20.43 -30.79
N GLY A 654 5.21 20.73 -29.76
CA GLY A 654 5.62 19.73 -28.77
C GLY A 654 4.44 19.14 -27.99
N LEU A 655 3.40 19.94 -27.74
CA LEU A 655 2.13 19.48 -27.18
C LEU A 655 1.43 18.50 -28.12
N LYS A 656 1.29 18.82 -29.41
CA LYS A 656 0.70 17.93 -30.41
C LYS A 656 1.49 16.64 -30.59
N GLU A 657 2.82 16.71 -30.60
CA GLU A 657 3.70 15.55 -30.67
C GLU A 657 3.54 14.66 -29.42
N ALA A 658 3.50 15.25 -28.22
CA ALA A 658 3.26 14.52 -26.98
C ALA A 658 1.87 13.86 -26.96
N ILE A 659 0.83 14.57 -27.42
CA ILE A 659 -0.53 14.02 -27.55
C ILE A 659 -0.55 12.87 -28.57
N ALA A 660 0.10 13.04 -29.72
CA ALA A 660 0.20 11.99 -30.75
C ALA A 660 1.00 10.77 -30.27
N ALA A 661 1.98 10.99 -29.38
CA ALA A 661 2.73 9.93 -28.69
C ALA A 661 1.96 9.30 -27.51
N GLY A 662 0.70 9.69 -27.28
CA GLY A 662 -0.17 9.10 -26.25
C GLY A 662 0.02 9.66 -24.84
N ALA A 663 0.45 10.91 -24.70
CA ALA A 663 0.62 11.54 -23.40
C ALA A 663 -0.67 11.55 -22.57
N ASN A 664 -0.53 11.29 -21.26
CA ASN A 664 -1.66 11.25 -20.33
C ASN A 664 -2.16 12.66 -19.99
N LEU A 665 -3.26 13.09 -20.61
CA LEU A 665 -3.89 14.39 -20.37
C LEU A 665 -4.54 14.54 -18.97
N ALA A 666 -4.74 13.44 -18.26
CA ALA A 666 -5.29 13.43 -16.89
C ALA A 666 -4.20 13.34 -15.81
N ALA A 667 -2.93 13.25 -16.21
CA ALA A 667 -1.80 13.19 -15.30
C ALA A 667 -1.78 14.42 -14.39
N THR A 668 -1.49 14.23 -13.10
CA THR A 668 -1.29 15.34 -12.18
C THR A 668 0.18 15.53 -11.85
N ASP A 669 0.59 16.79 -11.70
CA ASP A 669 1.91 17.16 -11.18
C ASP A 669 1.97 17.01 -9.65
N TYR A 670 3.10 17.43 -9.06
CA TYR A 670 3.30 17.41 -7.60
C TYR A 670 2.23 18.19 -6.81
N PHE A 671 1.55 19.17 -7.43
CA PHE A 671 0.49 19.98 -6.82
C PHE A 671 -0.92 19.41 -7.05
N GLY A 672 -1.03 18.32 -7.81
CA GLY A 672 -2.34 17.79 -8.22
C GLY A 672 -2.91 18.48 -9.46
N LEU A 673 -2.12 19.28 -10.19
CA LEU A 673 -2.58 20.01 -11.37
C LEU A 673 -2.49 19.12 -12.61
N THR A 674 -3.58 19.04 -13.36
CA THR A 674 -3.57 18.47 -14.72
C THR A 674 -2.90 19.44 -15.71
N PRO A 675 -2.48 18.99 -16.90
CA PRO A 675 -1.99 19.89 -17.95
C PRO A 675 -3.01 21.00 -18.24
N LEU A 676 -4.31 20.70 -18.19
CA LEU A 676 -5.36 21.70 -18.36
C LEU A 676 -5.34 22.77 -17.25
N HIS A 677 -5.13 22.39 -15.99
CA HIS A 677 -4.96 23.37 -14.91
C HIS A 677 -3.74 24.26 -15.13
N VAL A 678 -2.62 23.67 -15.57
CA VAL A 678 -1.40 24.43 -15.86
C VAL A 678 -1.61 25.39 -17.03
N ALA A 679 -2.33 24.97 -18.06
CA ALA A 679 -2.73 25.84 -19.17
C ALA A 679 -3.59 27.02 -18.70
N CYS A 680 -4.46 26.81 -17.71
CA CYS A 680 -5.28 27.86 -17.09
C CYS A 680 -4.46 28.86 -16.27
N CYS A 681 -3.25 28.50 -15.83
CA CYS A 681 -2.37 29.41 -15.11
C CYS A 681 -1.56 30.32 -16.04
N ALA A 682 -1.41 29.95 -17.32
CA ALA A 682 -0.59 30.67 -18.30
C ALA A 682 -1.29 31.92 -18.89
N VAL A 683 -0.51 32.93 -19.27
CA VAL A 683 -1.02 34.22 -19.78
C VAL A 683 -1.53 34.13 -21.23
N ALA A 684 -0.98 33.22 -22.05
CA ALA A 684 -1.25 33.09 -23.49
C ALA A 684 -1.61 31.64 -23.89
N GLY A 685 -2.59 31.05 -23.19
CA GLY A 685 -2.90 29.62 -23.26
C GLY A 685 -4.06 29.21 -24.18
N GLY A 686 -4.73 30.12 -24.88
CA GLY A 686 -5.99 29.84 -25.59
C GLY A 686 -5.92 28.63 -26.55
N ASP A 687 -4.89 28.56 -27.39
CA ASP A 687 -4.74 27.48 -28.37
C ASP A 687 -4.20 26.18 -27.75
N VAL A 688 -3.42 26.27 -26.67
CA VAL A 688 -2.98 25.12 -25.86
C VAL A 688 -4.14 24.49 -25.10
N ILE A 689 -5.02 25.32 -24.52
CA ILE A 689 -6.24 24.89 -23.86
C ILE A 689 -7.15 24.20 -24.87
N LYS A 690 -7.36 24.80 -26.06
CA LYS A 690 -8.14 24.14 -27.13
C LYS A 690 -7.53 22.81 -27.53
N ALA A 691 -6.21 22.74 -27.79
CA ALA A 691 -5.55 21.50 -28.17
C ALA A 691 -5.67 20.40 -27.10
N LEU A 692 -5.58 20.75 -25.81
CA LEU A 692 -5.82 19.82 -24.71
C LEU A 692 -7.28 19.35 -24.66
N ILE A 693 -8.23 20.26 -24.86
CA ILE A 693 -9.67 19.95 -24.86
C ILE A 693 -10.04 19.05 -26.05
N ASP A 694 -9.56 19.39 -27.24
CA ASP A 694 -9.78 18.62 -28.48
C ASP A 694 -9.17 17.23 -28.38
N ALA A 695 -8.07 17.08 -27.62
CA ALA A 695 -7.45 15.80 -27.31
C ALA A 695 -8.13 15.02 -26.16
N GLY A 696 -9.15 15.60 -25.50
CA GLY A 696 -9.95 14.95 -24.47
C GLY A 696 -9.44 15.13 -23.04
N ALA A 697 -8.75 16.23 -22.72
CA ALA A 697 -8.31 16.52 -21.35
C ALA A 697 -9.51 16.63 -20.37
N PRO A 698 -9.39 16.11 -19.14
CA PRO A 698 -10.51 16.08 -18.20
C PRO A 698 -10.86 17.47 -17.70
N LEU A 699 -12.03 17.97 -18.12
CA LEU A 699 -12.54 19.30 -17.78
C LEU A 699 -12.98 19.46 -16.32
N GLY A 700 -13.24 18.35 -15.62
CA GLY A 700 -13.79 18.31 -14.26
C GLY A 700 -12.87 17.63 -13.24
N ALA A 701 -11.58 17.47 -13.55
CA ALA A 701 -10.62 16.93 -12.58
C ALA A 701 -10.36 17.96 -11.47
N PRO A 702 -10.47 17.60 -10.18
CA PRO A 702 -10.10 18.51 -9.09
C PRO A 702 -8.61 18.48 -8.79
N THR A 703 -8.05 19.62 -8.38
CA THR A 703 -6.73 19.70 -7.73
C THR A 703 -6.74 19.03 -6.35
N ARG A 704 -5.58 18.94 -5.67
CA ARG A 704 -5.51 18.45 -4.27
C ARG A 704 -6.38 19.22 -3.29
N LYS A 705 -6.73 20.48 -3.59
CA LYS A 705 -7.64 21.32 -2.77
C LYS A 705 -9.07 21.36 -3.31
N GLY A 706 -9.43 20.51 -4.28
CA GLY A 706 -10.78 20.41 -4.83
C GLY A 706 -11.13 21.40 -5.95
N LEU A 707 -10.19 22.26 -6.35
CA LEU A 707 -10.44 23.26 -7.40
C LEU A 707 -10.49 22.65 -8.79
N LEU A 708 -11.44 23.10 -9.62
CA LEU A 708 -11.59 22.69 -11.02
C LEU A 708 -10.85 23.65 -11.98
N PRO A 709 -10.55 23.23 -13.23
CA PRO A 709 -9.88 24.08 -14.21
C PRO A 709 -10.58 25.43 -14.45
N LEU A 710 -11.91 25.44 -14.58
CA LEU A 710 -12.69 26.67 -14.77
C LEU A 710 -12.62 27.60 -13.55
N GLN A 711 -12.69 27.04 -12.34
CA GLN A 711 -12.57 27.81 -11.08
C GLN A 711 -11.18 28.45 -10.96
N LEU A 712 -10.14 27.71 -11.37
CA LEU A 712 -8.77 28.20 -11.37
C LEU A 712 -8.59 29.35 -12.37
N ALA A 713 -9.08 29.20 -13.61
CA ALA A 713 -9.03 30.25 -14.63
C ALA A 713 -9.76 31.53 -14.20
N LEU A 714 -10.92 31.38 -13.55
CA LEU A 714 -11.71 32.46 -12.98
C LEU A 714 -10.96 33.19 -11.84
N SER A 715 -10.35 32.44 -10.91
CA SER A 715 -9.58 32.99 -9.78
C SER A 715 -8.36 33.80 -10.23
N LEU A 716 -7.78 33.43 -11.37
CA LEU A 716 -6.63 34.11 -11.98
C LEU A 716 -7.03 35.16 -13.02
N GLN A 717 -8.33 35.43 -13.19
CA GLN A 717 -8.90 36.40 -14.14
C GLN A 717 -8.44 36.17 -15.60
N ARG A 718 -8.29 34.91 -16.01
CA ARG A 718 -7.83 34.51 -17.36
C ARG A 718 -9.00 34.46 -18.34
N THR A 719 -9.40 35.61 -18.86
CA THR A 719 -10.61 35.79 -19.69
C THR A 719 -10.71 34.84 -20.90
N GLU A 720 -9.61 34.60 -21.61
CA GLU A 720 -9.58 33.70 -22.77
C GLU A 720 -9.75 32.22 -22.35
N ALA A 721 -9.06 31.78 -21.29
CA ALA A 721 -9.20 30.43 -20.74
C ALA A 721 -10.63 30.16 -20.24
N VAL A 722 -11.23 31.15 -19.57
CA VAL A 722 -12.62 31.09 -19.10
C VAL A 722 -13.58 30.90 -20.27
N ALA A 723 -13.43 31.70 -21.34
CA ALA A 723 -14.29 31.61 -22.51
C ALA A 723 -14.21 30.22 -23.19
N VAL A 724 -13.00 29.69 -23.36
CA VAL A 724 -12.77 28.38 -23.99
C VAL A 724 -13.31 27.24 -23.12
N LEU A 725 -13.07 27.28 -21.80
CA LEU A 725 -13.55 26.24 -20.88
C LEU A 725 -15.07 26.26 -20.71
N GLN A 726 -15.70 27.43 -20.70
CA GLN A 726 -17.16 27.56 -20.68
C GLN A 726 -17.77 27.00 -21.97
N ALA A 727 -17.19 27.33 -23.13
CA ALA A 727 -17.65 26.80 -24.41
C ALA A 727 -17.51 25.28 -24.51
N ALA A 728 -16.48 24.71 -23.87
CA ALA A 728 -16.25 23.26 -23.78
C ALA A 728 -17.11 22.54 -22.72
N GLY A 729 -17.92 23.27 -21.94
CA GLY A 729 -18.76 22.67 -20.89
C GLY A 729 -18.00 22.28 -19.61
N SER A 730 -16.88 22.94 -19.30
CA SER A 730 -16.15 22.70 -18.04
C SER A 730 -17.04 23.04 -16.84
N PRO A 731 -17.19 22.12 -15.86
CA PRO A 731 -18.05 22.35 -14.71
C PRO A 731 -17.51 23.47 -13.80
N LEU A 732 -18.39 24.39 -13.41
CA LEU A 732 -18.06 25.46 -12.44
C LEU A 732 -18.00 24.95 -11.00
N HIS A 733 -18.73 23.87 -10.70
CA HIS A 733 -18.76 23.20 -9.41
C HIS A 733 -18.51 21.71 -9.64
N GLN A 734 -17.85 21.05 -8.70
CA GLN A 734 -17.78 19.59 -8.72
C GLN A 734 -19.22 19.08 -8.76
N LYS A 735 -19.52 18.11 -9.63
CA LYS A 735 -20.84 17.47 -9.64
C LYS A 735 -21.04 16.82 -8.26
N THR A 736 -21.66 17.54 -7.34
CA THR A 736 -22.48 16.90 -6.31
C THR A 736 -23.52 16.12 -7.09
N ILE A 737 -23.53 14.81 -6.93
CA ILE A 737 -24.66 14.01 -7.39
C ILE A 737 -25.84 14.47 -6.54
N VAL A 738 -26.53 15.51 -6.99
CA VAL A 738 -27.84 15.85 -6.46
C VAL A 738 -28.74 14.73 -6.95
N THR A 739 -29.09 13.83 -6.05
CA THR A 739 -30.23 12.92 -6.19
C THR A 739 -31.40 13.71 -6.72
N ALA A 740 -32.00 13.28 -7.82
CA ALA A 740 -33.13 13.96 -8.44
C ALA A 740 -34.21 14.27 -7.38
N GLY A 741 -34.44 15.56 -7.14
CA GLY A 741 -35.46 16.03 -6.20
C GLY A 741 -35.15 17.42 -5.64
N THR A 742 -35.77 18.41 -6.27
CA THR A 742 -35.98 19.81 -5.85
C THR A 742 -35.00 20.85 -6.43
N ASP A 743 -35.62 21.80 -7.13
CA ASP A 743 -35.06 22.95 -7.82
C ASP A 743 -34.23 23.81 -6.85
N ALA A 744 -32.93 23.90 -7.10
CA ALA A 744 -32.07 24.88 -6.47
C ALA A 744 -31.51 25.79 -7.58
N ASP A 745 -31.83 27.07 -7.47
CA ASP A 745 -31.48 28.17 -8.37
C ASP A 745 -30.05 28.05 -8.94
N SER A 746 -29.96 27.88 -10.26
CA SER A 746 -28.72 27.89 -11.03
C SER A 746 -28.18 29.30 -11.31
N SER A 747 -28.37 30.27 -10.40
CA SER A 747 -28.00 31.68 -10.64
C SER A 747 -27.17 32.35 -9.55
N ALA A 748 -26.61 31.61 -8.59
CA ALA A 748 -25.63 32.20 -7.67
C ALA A 748 -24.30 32.44 -8.41
N ALA A 749 -24.03 33.70 -8.77
CA ALA A 749 -22.80 34.11 -9.41
C ALA A 749 -21.59 33.87 -8.48
N TRP A 750 -20.54 33.24 -9.01
CA TRP A 750 -19.25 33.10 -8.33
C TRP A 750 -18.61 34.49 -8.14
N ASP A 751 -18.30 34.85 -6.89
CA ASP A 751 -17.63 36.11 -6.52
C ASP A 751 -16.11 35.92 -6.48
N PRO A 752 -15.34 36.56 -7.38
CA PRO A 752 -13.88 36.44 -7.42
C PRO A 752 -13.16 37.00 -6.19
N ASN A 753 -13.81 37.84 -5.39
CA ASN A 753 -13.16 38.61 -4.32
C ASN A 753 -13.33 38.01 -2.91
N SER A 754 -14.08 36.91 -2.76
CA SER A 754 -14.23 36.23 -1.48
C SER A 754 -13.06 35.24 -1.24
N ALA A 755 -11.89 35.78 -0.87
CA ALA A 755 -10.66 35.04 -0.59
C ALA A 755 -10.82 33.85 0.41
N ASN A 756 -11.90 33.82 1.19
CA ASN A 756 -12.21 32.76 2.15
C ASN A 756 -12.76 31.45 1.54
N GLN A 757 -13.16 31.42 0.26
CA GLN A 757 -13.77 30.21 -0.34
C GLN A 757 -12.76 29.21 -0.93
N LEU A 758 -11.49 29.59 -1.10
CA LEU A 758 -10.48 28.75 -1.78
C LEU A 758 -9.54 28.00 -0.80
N GLY A 759 -9.56 28.30 0.50
CA GLY A 759 -8.63 27.68 1.46
C GLY A 759 -7.15 27.87 1.12
N MET A 760 -6.82 28.93 0.39
CA MET A 760 -5.46 29.27 -0.05
C MET A 760 -4.93 30.48 0.72
N SER A 761 -3.66 30.45 1.12
CA SER A 761 -3.01 31.62 1.71
C SER A 761 -2.71 32.66 0.62
N VAL A 762 -2.63 33.94 1.02
CA VAL A 762 -2.23 35.05 0.14
C VAL A 762 -0.85 34.80 -0.49
N GLU A 763 0.02 34.07 0.21
CA GLU A 763 1.35 33.70 -0.26
C GLU A 763 1.31 32.60 -1.33
N GLU A 764 0.37 31.66 -1.24
CA GLU A 764 0.17 30.61 -2.25
C GLU A 764 -0.45 31.16 -3.54
N MET A 765 -1.37 32.13 -3.45
CA MET A 765 -1.87 32.83 -4.64
C MET A 765 -0.74 33.61 -5.33
N LYS A 766 0.12 34.27 -4.55
CA LYS A 766 1.33 34.89 -5.09
C LYS A 766 2.27 33.87 -5.72
N GLN A 767 2.47 32.69 -5.13
CA GLN A 767 3.31 31.64 -5.71
C GLN A 767 2.77 31.12 -7.05
N LEU A 768 1.45 30.92 -7.18
CA LEU A 768 0.81 30.53 -8.45
C LEU A 768 0.86 31.64 -9.50
N GLN A 769 0.70 32.90 -9.07
CA GLN A 769 0.84 34.06 -9.96
C GLN A 769 2.30 34.27 -10.38
N ILE A 770 3.25 34.06 -9.47
CA ILE A 770 4.70 34.05 -9.71
C ILE A 770 5.11 32.89 -10.64
N LEU A 771 4.47 31.71 -10.54
CA LEU A 771 4.64 30.61 -11.49
C LEU A 771 4.19 31.00 -12.91
N GLY A 772 3.12 31.80 -13.03
CA GLY A 772 2.69 32.37 -14.31
C GLY A 772 3.63 33.46 -14.86
N ASP A 773 4.25 34.26 -13.98
CA ASP A 773 5.03 35.45 -14.36
C ASP A 773 6.55 35.22 -14.46
N LYS A 774 7.13 34.22 -13.77
CA LYS A 774 8.60 33.99 -13.70
C LYS A 774 9.16 32.92 -14.63
N PHE A 775 8.36 32.08 -15.27
CA PHE A 775 8.86 31.00 -16.12
C PHE A 775 9.20 31.49 -17.54
N SER A 776 10.20 32.37 -17.64
CA SER A 776 10.82 32.71 -18.92
C SER A 776 11.84 31.63 -19.33
N SER A 777 11.63 31.05 -20.53
CA SER A 777 12.46 30.29 -21.49
C SER A 777 13.69 29.41 -21.09
N THR A 778 14.27 29.52 -19.89
CA THR A 778 15.63 29.02 -19.60
C THR A 778 15.65 27.65 -18.89
N LEU A 779 14.68 27.39 -18.01
CA LEU A 779 14.57 26.12 -17.25
C LEU A 779 14.09 24.95 -18.12
N ALA A 780 13.24 25.23 -19.11
CA ALA A 780 12.52 24.21 -19.86
C ALA A 780 13.39 23.55 -20.97
N SER A 781 14.25 24.33 -21.65
CA SER A 781 15.28 23.77 -22.55
C SER A 781 16.28 22.87 -21.83
N SER A 782 16.55 23.13 -20.55
CA SER A 782 17.47 22.32 -19.72
C SER A 782 16.87 20.96 -19.36
N TRP A 783 15.56 20.91 -19.14
CA TRP A 783 14.79 19.68 -18.89
C TRP A 783 14.74 18.76 -20.12
N VAL A 784 14.39 19.29 -21.30
CA VAL A 784 14.37 18.53 -22.56
C VAL A 784 15.75 17.97 -22.90
N LYS A 785 16.81 18.78 -22.71
CA LYS A 785 18.20 18.33 -22.87
C LYS A 785 18.59 17.25 -21.86
N LEU A 786 18.10 17.31 -20.61
CA LEU A 786 18.41 16.29 -19.61
C LEU A 786 17.69 14.96 -19.91
N VAL A 787 16.43 15.00 -20.30
CA VAL A 787 15.68 13.79 -20.70
C VAL A 787 16.34 13.16 -21.93
N GLY A 788 16.72 13.95 -22.93
CA GLY A 788 17.48 13.48 -24.09
C GLY A 788 18.88 12.94 -23.74
N PHE A 789 19.58 13.58 -22.78
CA PHE A 789 20.89 13.12 -22.29
C PHE A 789 20.78 11.82 -21.49
N ILE A 790 19.78 11.67 -20.62
CA ILE A 790 19.53 10.44 -19.85
C ILE A 790 19.18 9.29 -20.80
N GLN A 791 18.33 9.54 -21.80
CA GLN A 791 18.02 8.59 -22.87
C GLN A 791 19.27 8.24 -23.71
N GLY A 792 20.14 9.21 -23.98
CA GLY A 792 21.41 9.01 -24.68
C GLY A 792 22.45 8.23 -23.87
N VAL A 793 22.57 8.47 -22.57
CA VAL A 793 23.49 7.75 -21.66
C VAL A 793 23.00 6.32 -21.41
N THR A 794 21.69 6.11 -21.28
CA THR A 794 21.13 4.74 -21.22
C THR A 794 21.32 3.98 -22.53
N ARG A 795 21.21 4.66 -23.68
CA ARG A 795 21.51 4.09 -25.00
C ARG A 795 23.00 3.77 -25.19
N LYS A 796 23.91 4.66 -24.77
CA LYS A 796 25.36 4.42 -24.83
C LYS A 796 25.81 3.33 -23.85
N ALA A 797 25.27 3.29 -22.63
CA ALA A 797 25.53 2.20 -21.68
C ALA A 797 24.96 0.86 -22.17
N TYR A 798 23.87 0.89 -22.93
CA TYR A 798 23.30 -0.27 -23.64
C TYR A 798 24.22 -0.72 -24.78
N ASP A 799 24.75 0.20 -25.59
CA ASP A 799 25.67 -0.09 -26.70
C ASP A 799 27.04 -0.59 -26.19
N ASP A 800 27.59 0.02 -25.13
CA ASP A 800 28.85 -0.38 -24.48
C ASP A 800 28.72 -1.74 -23.76
N ALA A 801 27.52 -2.10 -23.29
CA ALA A 801 27.21 -3.42 -22.73
C ALA A 801 26.90 -4.49 -23.78
N GLN A 802 26.62 -4.10 -25.03
CA GLN A 802 26.55 -5.00 -26.18
C GLN A 802 27.94 -5.29 -26.78
N GLN A 803 28.91 -4.37 -26.58
CA GLN A 803 30.27 -4.48 -27.10
C GLN A 803 31.26 -5.24 -26.18
N LYS A 804 30.94 -5.37 -24.89
CA LYS A 804 31.66 -6.21 -23.90
C LYS A 804 30.97 -7.56 -23.74
#